data_AF-A0A952E9F4-F1
#
_entry.id   AF-A0A952E9F4-F1
#
_cell.length_a   1.000
_cell.length_b   1.000
_cell.length_c   1.000
_cell.angle_alpha   90.00
_cell.angle_beta   90.00
_cell.angle_gamma   90.00
#
_symmetry.space_group_name_H-M   'P 1'
#
loop_
_entity.id
_entity.type
_entity.pdbx_description
1 polymer ?
#
loop_
_entity_poly.entity_id
_entity_poly.type
_entity_poly.pdbx_seq_one_letter_code
_entity_poly.pdbx_strand_id
1 'polypeptide(L)'
;MEKAAEVTKTKTTTIVDKFRNTVRFFLLLVGIGLLIFVISKDVHKSWNIFIAMMGFSAVVFIHECGHFIFAKASDIHVETFSIFLPPVLLGVRRTTNGLRFRILPLFFQRAGEQGGDGLLSFTLPIRKGSEGETEYRIGLIPLAGYVKMLGQEDTGADEQSDNPRSFGNKGVLVRMVVIASGVIFNVIAAVLLMTVVYMIGIARPPAIVGGVTAGSPAAKAGVRAGDEVIEIGGKSEDLDFTNILVAAALSDKGESVPLTVRHEDGVVESYSLVARQLYDDMPIRMFGFNRPMTLRVGAVKEDSAGLQVGDEIRYVDGMEVRSYWEFAKLVENSLAPSLVVQSGREGETGLVSSTINLELNYAAKDVNSESDLNHIYSMVPRLRVTYSSEDSGGKGLEAGDIIVAAGETGKGGLLAGDIIVAVGDIENPTYKELRDITGEHEDKELVLKVLREVEGGLESEVTVSVFPKKQRGSERVVIGIVVVLDAEHAVVAKTLSSEGVSALDIPRGATITAVDGESVSSFYDVIRELRRNAGQRVTIDYRLDSRVAGSAAVNLSDVEKGLKVSSRLADVVVFEPMSRFYKADNIGQAVVMASKKSVWFLVQTYVTVKQLFTRNVSMDSMSGPVGIATLSYQAVEQSIATFLYLLAFISANLAVINFLPIPIVDGGVFVLLIIEKIKGSPVSIKIQEVIAYVGIIFLVSVFLYLTYNDILRIVLG
;
A
#
# COMPACT_ATOMS: atom_id res chain seq x y z
N MET A 1 -62.36 32.48 20.46
CA MET A 1 -61.70 31.14 20.47
C MET A 1 -60.50 31.10 19.53
N GLU A 2 -60.55 31.72 18.36
CA GLU A 2 -59.44 31.79 17.39
C GLU A 2 -58.16 32.44 17.94
N LYS A 3 -58.25 33.58 18.64
CA LYS A 3 -57.11 34.21 19.34
C LYS A 3 -56.49 33.35 20.46
N ALA A 4 -57.26 32.47 21.10
CA ALA A 4 -56.76 31.60 22.15
C ALA A 4 -56.01 30.39 21.55
N ALA A 5 -56.49 29.86 20.42
CA ALA A 5 -55.81 28.81 19.66
C ALA A 5 -54.49 29.30 19.07
N GLU A 6 -54.43 30.55 18.59
CA GLU A 6 -53.22 31.18 18.04
C GLU A 6 -52.16 31.42 19.13
N VAL A 7 -52.55 31.93 20.31
CA VAL A 7 -51.63 32.13 21.45
C VAL A 7 -51.09 30.81 21.99
N THR A 8 -51.90 29.76 22.04
CA THR A 8 -51.44 28.42 22.47
C THR A 8 -50.51 27.80 21.43
N LYS A 9 -50.77 27.96 20.13
CA LYS A 9 -49.89 27.49 19.05
C LYS A 9 -48.53 28.18 19.12
N THR A 10 -48.50 29.51 19.29
CA THR A 10 -47.26 30.30 19.41
C THR A 10 -46.46 29.96 20.68
N LYS A 11 -47.12 29.71 21.82
CA LYS A 11 -46.45 29.24 23.04
C LYS A 11 -45.84 27.84 22.88
N THR A 12 -46.56 26.91 22.25
CA THR A 12 -46.07 25.54 22.01
C THR A 12 -44.87 25.54 21.07
N THR A 13 -44.89 26.34 19.99
CA THR A 13 -43.73 26.49 19.08
C THR A 13 -42.51 27.07 19.80
N THR A 14 -42.72 28.05 20.68
CA THR A 14 -41.64 28.67 21.47
C THR A 14 -40.98 27.69 22.45
N ILE A 15 -41.75 26.79 23.06
CA ILE A 15 -41.23 25.77 23.98
C ILE A 15 -40.42 24.71 23.23
N VAL A 16 -40.91 24.23 22.08
CA VAL A 16 -40.21 23.25 21.23
C VAL A 16 -38.90 23.82 20.69
N ASP A 17 -38.88 25.07 20.23
CA ASP A 17 -37.65 25.72 19.77
C ASP A 17 -36.64 25.92 20.89
N LYS A 18 -37.09 26.30 22.08
CA LYS A 18 -36.22 26.44 23.26
C LYS A 18 -35.63 25.09 23.67
N PHE A 19 -36.42 24.01 23.65
CA PHE A 19 -35.93 22.65 23.93
C PHE A 19 -34.90 22.20 22.89
N ARG A 20 -35.17 22.39 21.60
CA ARG A 20 -34.25 22.05 20.49
C ARG A 20 -32.92 22.79 20.61
N ASN A 21 -32.93 24.07 20.96
CA ASN A 21 -31.71 24.86 21.18
C ASN A 21 -30.92 24.37 22.39
N THR A 22 -31.59 24.04 23.50
CA THR A 22 -30.93 23.46 24.69
C THR A 22 -30.27 22.11 24.37
N VAL A 23 -30.95 21.24 23.62
CA VAL A 23 -30.39 19.94 23.19
C VAL A 23 -29.18 20.15 22.28
N ARG A 24 -29.26 21.05 21.29
CA ARG A 24 -28.13 21.38 20.40
C ARG A 24 -26.94 21.93 21.18
N PHE A 25 -27.17 22.83 22.14
CA PHE A 25 -26.11 23.40 22.98
C PHE A 25 -25.46 22.33 23.87
N PHE A 26 -26.25 21.43 24.46
CA PHE A 26 -25.73 20.31 25.23
C PHE A 26 -24.86 19.37 24.37
N LEU A 27 -25.34 19.00 23.18
CA LEU A 27 -24.56 18.18 22.24
C LEU A 27 -23.26 18.86 21.81
N LEU A 28 -23.26 20.18 21.62
CA LEU A 28 -22.05 20.94 21.33
C LEU A 28 -21.03 20.86 22.48
N LEU A 29 -21.48 21.04 23.73
CA LEU A 29 -20.59 20.93 24.90
C LEU A 29 -20.03 19.51 25.08
N VAL A 30 -20.86 18.48 24.87
CA VAL A 30 -20.41 17.08 24.90
C VAL A 30 -19.38 16.83 23.80
N GLY A 31 -19.63 17.33 22.58
CA GLY A 31 -18.69 17.23 21.46
C GLY A 31 -17.35 17.92 21.75
N ILE A 32 -17.36 19.13 22.30
CA ILE A 32 -16.14 19.85 22.72
C ILE A 32 -15.41 19.09 23.83
N GLY A 33 -16.15 18.57 24.83
CA GLY A 33 -15.57 17.77 25.92
C GLY A 33 -14.90 16.50 25.41
N LEU A 34 -15.54 15.77 24.48
CA LEU A 34 -14.97 14.61 23.80
C LEU A 34 -13.73 14.97 22.98
N LEU A 35 -13.76 16.08 22.24
CA LEU A 35 -12.62 16.55 21.46
C LEU A 35 -11.42 16.87 22.37
N ILE A 36 -11.64 17.62 23.46
CA ILE A 36 -10.60 17.93 24.45
C ILE A 36 -10.07 16.63 25.08
N PHE A 37 -10.95 15.68 25.40
CA PHE A 37 -10.55 14.38 25.94
C PHE A 37 -9.64 13.62 24.96
N VAL A 38 -10.01 13.53 23.68
CA VAL A 38 -9.19 12.88 22.64
C VAL A 38 -7.85 13.59 22.48
N ILE A 39 -7.84 14.93 22.40
CA ILE A 39 -6.61 15.72 22.31
C ILE A 39 -5.70 15.47 23.51
N SER A 40 -6.27 15.37 24.73
CA SER A 40 -5.51 15.13 25.95
C SER A 40 -4.89 13.74 26.04
N LYS A 41 -5.41 12.75 25.30
CA LYS A 41 -4.87 11.39 25.29
C LYS A 41 -3.56 11.28 24.51
N ASP A 42 -3.44 12.02 23.40
CA ASP A 42 -2.24 12.03 22.58
C ASP A 42 -2.16 13.35 21.80
N VAL A 43 -1.48 14.33 22.40
CA VAL A 43 -1.35 15.68 21.85
C VAL A 43 -0.61 15.65 20.50
N HIS A 44 0.41 14.79 20.38
CA HIS A 44 1.19 14.71 19.15
C HIS A 44 0.36 14.13 18.00
N LYS A 45 -0.35 13.01 18.23
CA LYS A 45 -1.25 12.46 17.21
C LYS A 45 -2.33 13.44 16.80
N SER A 46 -2.95 14.09 17.78
CA SER A 46 -4.01 15.07 17.54
C SER A 46 -3.52 16.27 16.74
N TRP A 47 -2.28 16.70 16.99
CA TRP A 47 -1.64 17.77 16.22
C TRP A 47 -1.38 17.36 14.76
N ASN A 48 -0.87 16.15 14.51
CA ASN A 48 -0.63 15.66 13.15
C ASN A 48 -1.96 15.51 12.37
N ILE A 49 -3.01 15.02 13.03
CA ILE A 49 -4.37 14.95 12.45
C ILE A 49 -4.88 16.35 12.11
N PHE A 50 -4.70 17.32 13.01
CA PHE A 50 -5.08 18.71 12.77
C PHE A 50 -4.34 19.31 11.56
N ILE A 51 -3.02 19.11 11.45
CA ILE A 51 -2.23 19.52 10.27
C ILE A 51 -2.79 18.87 9.00
N ALA A 52 -3.05 17.57 9.03
CA ALA A 52 -3.60 16.84 7.89
C ALA A 52 -4.92 17.48 7.42
N MET A 53 -5.87 17.70 8.35
CA MET A 53 -7.15 18.33 8.07
C MET A 53 -7.00 19.74 7.51
N MET A 54 -6.10 20.56 8.08
CA MET A 54 -5.83 21.92 7.59
C MET A 54 -5.19 21.92 6.19
N GLY A 55 -4.38 20.92 5.85
CA GLY A 55 -3.82 20.78 4.51
C GLY A 55 -4.88 20.48 3.45
N PHE A 56 -5.77 19.51 3.70
CA PHE A 56 -6.91 19.24 2.81
C PHE A 56 -7.81 20.45 2.64
N SER A 57 -8.10 21.11 3.76
CA SER A 57 -8.85 22.35 3.82
C SER A 57 -8.25 23.43 2.93
N ALA A 58 -6.93 23.57 2.91
CA ALA A 58 -6.24 24.54 2.06
C ALA A 58 -6.38 24.20 0.57
N VAL A 59 -6.28 22.91 0.19
CA VAL A 59 -6.48 22.48 -1.20
C VAL A 59 -7.89 22.81 -1.68
N VAL A 60 -8.91 22.46 -0.90
CA VAL A 60 -10.31 22.78 -1.24
C VAL A 60 -10.54 24.29 -1.26
N PHE A 61 -9.97 25.04 -0.33
CA PHE A 61 -10.07 26.51 -0.35
C PHE A 61 -9.51 27.11 -1.65
N ILE A 62 -8.36 26.63 -2.13
CA ILE A 62 -7.78 27.11 -3.39
C ILE A 62 -8.70 26.80 -4.58
N HIS A 63 -9.32 25.62 -4.60
CA HIS A 63 -10.35 25.26 -5.58
C HIS A 63 -11.53 26.26 -5.57
N GLU A 64 -12.14 26.49 -4.41
CA GLU A 64 -13.27 27.41 -4.24
C GLU A 64 -12.90 28.85 -4.61
N CYS A 65 -11.66 29.28 -4.32
CA CYS A 65 -11.17 30.58 -4.74
C CYS A 65 -11.20 30.77 -6.26
N GLY A 66 -10.97 29.71 -7.05
CA GLY A 66 -11.10 29.74 -8.50
C GLY A 66 -12.48 30.22 -8.92
N HIS A 67 -13.52 29.47 -8.52
CA HIS A 67 -14.92 29.81 -8.83
C HIS A 67 -15.28 31.21 -8.35
N PHE A 68 -14.89 31.55 -7.11
CA PHE A 68 -15.18 32.85 -6.52
C PHE A 68 -14.58 34.02 -7.30
N ILE A 69 -13.28 33.95 -7.62
CA ILE A 69 -12.57 35.02 -8.31
C ILE A 69 -13.18 35.25 -9.70
N PHE A 70 -13.42 34.17 -10.46
CA PHE A 70 -13.96 34.28 -11.81
C PHE A 70 -15.44 34.67 -11.85
N ALA A 71 -16.24 34.22 -10.87
CA ALA A 71 -17.63 34.65 -10.72
C ALA A 71 -17.69 36.17 -10.48
N LYS A 72 -16.89 36.67 -9.54
CA LYS A 72 -16.81 38.12 -9.25
C LYS A 72 -16.29 38.92 -10.44
N ALA A 73 -15.24 38.45 -11.11
CA ALA A 73 -14.69 39.11 -12.29
C ALA A 73 -15.68 39.18 -13.45
N SER A 74 -16.64 38.24 -13.50
CA SER A 74 -17.70 38.17 -14.51
C SER A 74 -19.01 38.85 -14.09
N ASP A 75 -18.98 39.62 -13.01
CA ASP A 75 -20.14 40.30 -12.43
C ASP A 75 -21.30 39.34 -12.10
N ILE A 76 -20.97 38.18 -11.53
CA ILE A 76 -21.93 37.22 -10.96
C ILE A 76 -22.08 37.50 -9.47
N HIS A 77 -23.33 37.52 -9.00
CA HIS A 77 -23.64 37.68 -7.59
C HIS A 77 -23.31 36.39 -6.85
N VAL A 78 -22.38 36.50 -5.90
CA VAL A 78 -21.99 35.40 -5.01
C VAL A 78 -22.61 35.64 -3.64
N GLU A 79 -23.55 34.78 -3.26
CA GLU A 79 -24.27 34.86 -1.99
C GLU A 79 -23.38 34.45 -0.83
N THR A 80 -22.60 33.38 -1.01
CA THR A 80 -21.79 32.78 0.06
C THR A 80 -20.47 32.26 -0.47
N PHE A 81 -19.40 32.51 0.27
CA PHE A 81 -18.11 31.83 0.16
C PHE A 81 -17.84 31.16 1.51
N SER A 82 -17.85 29.82 1.54
CA SER A 82 -17.66 29.07 2.78
C SER A 82 -16.40 28.22 2.71
N ILE A 83 -15.53 28.41 3.70
CA ILE A 83 -14.50 27.44 4.06
C ILE A 83 -15.19 26.47 5.04
N PHE A 84 -15.14 25.16 4.80
CA PHE A 84 -15.84 24.15 5.62
C PHE A 84 -17.33 24.05 5.35
N LEU A 85 -17.85 22.84 5.55
CA LEU A 85 -19.26 22.55 5.38
C LEU A 85 -20.07 23.01 6.60
N PRO A 86 -21.37 23.31 6.41
CA PRO A 86 -22.29 23.61 7.50
C PRO A 86 -22.28 22.50 8.58
N PRO A 87 -22.67 22.81 9.83
CA PRO A 87 -23.21 24.09 10.29
C PRO A 87 -22.17 25.21 10.35
N VAL A 88 -22.62 26.47 10.24
CA VAL A 88 -21.73 27.64 10.27
C VAL A 88 -21.17 27.84 11.68
N LEU A 89 -19.84 27.88 11.79
CA LEU A 89 -19.12 28.26 12.99
C LEU A 89 -19.03 29.80 13.10
N LEU A 90 -18.61 30.46 12.02
CA LEU A 90 -18.46 31.91 11.93
C LEU A 90 -18.95 32.41 10.57
N GLY A 91 -19.83 33.40 10.54
CA GLY A 91 -20.23 34.13 9.34
C GLY A 91 -19.84 35.59 9.44
N VAL A 92 -19.30 36.17 8.36
CA VAL A 92 -18.90 37.58 8.27
C VAL A 92 -19.50 38.19 7.02
N ARG A 93 -20.33 39.22 7.22
CA ARG A 93 -20.93 39.99 6.12
C ARG A 93 -20.69 41.48 6.31
N ARG A 94 -20.34 42.19 5.24
CA ARG A 94 -20.28 43.65 5.28
C ARG A 94 -21.68 44.24 5.22
N THR A 95 -21.98 45.14 6.13
CA THR A 95 -23.24 45.90 6.20
C THR A 95 -22.96 47.39 6.07
N THR A 96 -24.00 48.19 5.87
CA THR A 96 -23.91 49.66 5.82
C THR A 96 -23.29 50.28 7.08
N ASN A 97 -23.41 49.59 8.22
CA ASN A 97 -22.97 50.05 9.54
C ASN A 97 -21.68 49.38 10.04
N GLY A 98 -21.03 48.51 9.24
CA GLY A 98 -19.81 47.80 9.63
C GLY A 98 -19.79 46.33 9.22
N LEU A 99 -18.88 45.52 9.80
CA LEU A 99 -18.84 44.07 9.58
C LEU A 99 -19.73 43.35 10.59
N ARG A 100 -20.74 42.63 10.10
CA ARG A 100 -21.60 41.76 10.91
C ARG A 100 -20.95 40.40 11.07
N PHE A 101 -20.75 39.98 12.31
CA PHE A 101 -20.28 38.67 12.70
C PHE A 101 -21.45 37.84 13.23
N ARG A 102 -21.52 36.56 12.82
CA ARG A 102 -22.50 35.56 13.27
C ARG A 102 -21.75 34.36 13.81
N ILE A 103 -21.91 34.03 15.09
CA ILE A 103 -21.19 32.92 15.73
C ILE A 103 -22.19 31.81 16.06
N LEU A 104 -21.93 30.60 15.54
CA LEU A 104 -22.73 29.39 15.79
C LEU A 104 -24.26 29.62 15.68
N PRO A 105 -24.76 30.23 14.58
CA PRO A 105 -26.16 30.65 14.47
C PRO A 105 -27.16 29.49 14.58
N LEU A 106 -26.75 28.24 14.29
CA LEU A 106 -27.61 27.05 14.47
C LEU A 106 -27.86 26.70 15.94
N PHE A 107 -26.86 26.92 16.80
CA PHE A 107 -26.90 26.57 18.22
C PHE A 107 -27.51 27.68 19.07
N PHE A 108 -27.40 28.93 18.60
CA PHE A 108 -27.92 30.10 19.28
C PHE A 108 -28.96 30.81 18.40
N GLN A 109 -30.13 30.19 18.16
CA GLN A 109 -31.21 30.84 17.39
C GLN A 109 -32.08 31.75 18.25
N ARG A 110 -32.52 32.91 17.73
CA ARG A 110 -33.57 33.72 18.35
C ARG A 110 -34.93 33.03 18.19
N ALA A 111 -35.76 33.05 19.22
CA ALA A 111 -37.09 32.44 19.19
C ALA A 111 -37.94 33.09 18.08
N GLY A 112 -38.43 32.27 17.14
CA GLY A 112 -39.25 32.73 16.00
C GLY A 112 -38.49 33.08 14.71
N GLU A 113 -37.15 33.10 14.70
CA GLU A 113 -36.34 33.33 13.48
C GLU A 113 -35.73 32.01 12.98
N GLN A 114 -36.39 31.33 12.05
CA GLN A 114 -35.75 30.25 11.29
C GLN A 114 -34.76 30.86 10.28
N GLY A 115 -33.46 30.67 10.50
CA GLY A 115 -32.40 31.17 9.59
C GLY A 115 -31.92 32.60 9.86
N GLY A 116 -32.34 33.23 10.97
CA GLY A 116 -31.88 34.56 11.38
C GLY A 116 -30.42 34.61 11.85
N ASP A 117 -29.96 35.80 12.26
CA ASP A 117 -28.55 36.07 12.60
C ASP A 117 -28.04 35.32 13.84
N GLY A 118 -28.95 34.73 14.61
CA GLY A 118 -28.65 34.09 15.88
C GLY A 118 -28.45 35.09 17.03
N LEU A 119 -28.41 34.55 18.25
CA LEU A 119 -28.26 35.26 19.51
C LEU A 119 -26.85 35.86 19.67
N LEU A 120 -25.82 35.19 19.12
CA LEU A 120 -24.43 35.63 19.14
C LEU A 120 -24.06 36.32 17.81
N SER A 121 -24.76 37.42 17.52
CA SER A 121 -24.46 38.28 16.39
C SER A 121 -24.14 39.71 16.86
N PHE A 122 -23.08 40.30 16.29
CA PHE A 122 -22.70 41.69 16.57
C PHE A 122 -22.14 42.35 15.32
N THR A 123 -22.23 43.69 15.24
CA THR A 123 -21.69 44.46 14.12
C THR A 123 -20.54 45.32 14.61
N LEU A 124 -19.35 45.08 14.07
CA LEU A 124 -18.15 45.84 14.37
C LEU A 124 -18.10 47.06 13.45
N PRO A 125 -18.16 48.29 13.98
CA PRO A 125 -18.26 49.49 13.15
C PRO A 125 -16.97 49.72 12.37
N ILE A 126 -17.08 49.77 11.05
CA ILE A 126 -16.01 50.15 10.11
C ILE A 126 -16.56 51.30 9.26
N ARG A 127 -15.67 52.11 8.65
CA ARG A 127 -16.01 53.25 7.79
C ARG A 127 -17.25 52.94 6.91
N LYS A 128 -18.27 53.82 7.00
CA LYS A 128 -19.52 53.72 6.23
C LYS A 128 -19.21 53.42 4.76
N GLY A 129 -19.85 52.38 4.23
CA GLY A 129 -19.70 51.93 2.85
C GLY A 129 -20.93 51.16 2.38
N SER A 130 -20.91 50.69 1.14
CA SER A 130 -21.98 49.85 0.58
C SER A 130 -22.04 48.50 1.28
N GLU A 131 -23.26 47.96 1.40
CA GLU A 131 -23.48 46.61 1.91
C GLU A 131 -22.78 45.59 1.01
N GLY A 132 -22.12 44.61 1.64
CA GLY A 132 -21.47 43.52 0.94
C GLY A 132 -22.49 42.46 0.55
N GLU A 133 -22.43 42.06 -0.70
CA GLU A 133 -23.26 40.99 -1.23
C GLU A 133 -22.88 39.60 -0.70
N THR A 134 -21.59 39.36 -0.44
CA THR A 134 -21.10 38.02 -0.09
C THR A 134 -21.02 37.78 1.41
N GLU A 135 -21.69 36.71 1.81
CA GLU A 135 -21.48 35.87 2.99
C GLU A 135 -20.11 35.18 3.07
N TYR A 136 -19.11 35.65 3.84
CA TYR A 136 -17.94 34.80 4.12
C TYR A 136 -18.20 33.90 5.34
N ARG A 137 -18.02 32.59 5.21
CA ARG A 137 -18.33 31.62 6.27
C ARG A 137 -17.15 30.69 6.57
N ILE A 138 -17.06 30.30 7.83
CA ILE A 138 -16.30 29.16 8.31
C ILE A 138 -17.33 28.16 8.84
N GLY A 139 -17.43 27.01 8.21
CA GLY A 139 -18.23 25.87 8.65
C GLY A 139 -17.56 25.07 9.79
N LEU A 140 -18.30 24.16 10.39
CA LEU A 140 -17.80 23.31 11.48
C LEU A 140 -17.08 22.06 10.95
N ILE A 141 -17.44 21.58 9.76
CA ILE A 141 -16.94 20.31 9.21
C ILE A 141 -15.80 20.58 8.21
N PRO A 142 -14.54 20.30 8.55
CA PRO A 142 -13.37 20.67 7.76
C PRO A 142 -13.03 19.64 6.67
N LEU A 143 -14.04 19.25 5.90
CA LEU A 143 -13.92 18.23 4.86
C LEU A 143 -14.21 18.76 3.44
N ALA A 144 -14.82 19.94 3.31
CA ALA A 144 -15.03 20.59 2.01
C ALA A 144 -15.24 22.12 2.16
N GLY A 145 -15.60 22.80 1.08
CA GLY A 145 -16.01 24.21 1.04
C GLY A 145 -17.08 24.36 -0.03
N TYR A 146 -17.61 25.57 -0.20
CA TYR A 146 -18.51 25.85 -1.34
C TYR A 146 -18.60 27.34 -1.65
N VAL A 147 -18.84 27.65 -2.92
CA VAL A 147 -19.20 28.98 -3.41
C VAL A 147 -20.64 28.96 -3.93
N LYS A 148 -21.55 29.60 -3.19
CA LYS A 148 -22.95 29.72 -3.62
C LYS A 148 -23.14 30.94 -4.51
N MET A 149 -23.44 30.71 -5.78
CA MET A 149 -23.76 31.73 -6.78
C MET A 149 -25.27 31.90 -6.95
N LEU A 150 -25.72 33.12 -7.25
CA LEU A 150 -27.13 33.40 -7.45
C LEU A 150 -27.67 32.67 -8.68
N GLY A 151 -28.70 31.85 -8.50
CA GLY A 151 -29.27 31.02 -9.57
C GLY A 151 -28.35 29.87 -10.01
N GLN A 152 -27.51 29.38 -9.08
CA GLN A 152 -26.86 28.08 -9.17
C GLN A 152 -27.24 27.25 -7.93
N GLU A 153 -27.88 26.09 -8.14
CA GLU A 153 -28.23 25.16 -7.06
C GLU A 153 -27.31 23.94 -7.08
N ASP A 154 -26.67 23.61 -5.94
CA ASP A 154 -25.78 22.45 -5.83
C ASP A 154 -26.55 21.11 -5.81
N THR A 155 -27.84 21.14 -5.41
CA THR A 155 -28.72 19.97 -5.27
C THR A 155 -30.11 20.27 -5.81
N GLY A 156 -30.23 20.47 -7.12
CA GLY A 156 -31.51 20.77 -7.76
C GLY A 156 -31.29 21.36 -9.14
N ALA A 157 -32.36 21.86 -9.75
CA ALA A 157 -32.22 22.71 -10.92
C ALA A 157 -32.13 24.17 -10.51
N ASP A 158 -31.31 24.93 -11.24
CA ASP A 158 -31.12 26.36 -11.02
C ASP A 158 -32.46 27.11 -10.94
N GLU A 159 -32.70 27.81 -9.83
CA GLU A 159 -33.82 28.75 -9.74
C GLU A 159 -33.61 29.88 -10.76
N GLN A 160 -34.57 30.03 -11.67
CA GLN A 160 -34.57 31.16 -12.61
C GLN A 160 -34.73 32.47 -11.83
N SER A 161 -33.66 33.26 -11.84
CA SER A 161 -33.66 34.62 -11.31
C SER A 161 -33.71 35.60 -12.47
N ASP A 162 -34.53 36.65 -12.38
CA ASP A 162 -34.53 37.74 -13.37
C ASP A 162 -33.28 38.66 -13.24
N ASN A 163 -32.42 38.41 -12.25
CA ASN A 163 -31.26 39.25 -12.00
C ASN A 163 -30.17 39.03 -13.09
N PRO A 164 -29.72 40.06 -13.82
CA PRO A 164 -28.65 39.93 -14.83
C PRO A 164 -27.30 39.45 -14.26
N ARG A 165 -27.13 39.50 -12.94
CA ARG A 165 -25.96 39.01 -12.19
C ARG A 165 -26.15 37.56 -11.71
N SER A 166 -27.23 36.89 -12.07
CA SER A 166 -27.41 35.45 -11.85
C SER A 166 -26.51 34.64 -12.77
N PHE A 167 -25.98 33.52 -12.26
CA PHE A 167 -25.14 32.59 -13.00
C PHE A 167 -25.84 32.14 -14.30
N GLY A 168 -27.07 31.62 -14.20
CA GLY A 168 -27.84 31.13 -15.35
C GLY A 168 -28.08 32.17 -16.47
N ASN A 169 -28.09 33.46 -16.12
CA ASN A 169 -28.30 34.56 -17.07
C ASN A 169 -27.01 35.01 -17.79
N LYS A 170 -25.84 34.54 -17.37
CA LYS A 170 -24.59 34.82 -18.08
C LYS A 170 -24.47 33.93 -19.31
N GLY A 171 -23.75 34.44 -20.32
CA GLY A 171 -23.43 33.68 -21.52
C GLY A 171 -22.71 32.37 -21.19
N VAL A 172 -23.01 31.32 -21.95
CA VAL A 172 -22.53 29.95 -21.70
C VAL A 172 -21.00 29.89 -21.52
N LEU A 173 -20.23 30.64 -22.32
CA LEU A 173 -18.76 30.67 -22.21
C LEU A 173 -18.28 31.24 -20.86
N VAL A 174 -18.97 32.25 -20.32
CA VAL A 174 -18.65 32.84 -19.01
C VAL A 174 -18.89 31.80 -17.93
N ARG A 175 -20.06 31.13 -17.95
CA ARG A 175 -20.37 30.04 -17.02
C ARG A 175 -19.35 28.91 -17.10
N MET A 176 -18.97 28.50 -18.31
CA MET A 176 -17.97 27.44 -18.53
C MET A 176 -16.61 27.82 -17.92
N VAL A 177 -16.15 29.06 -18.08
CA VAL A 177 -14.88 29.53 -17.48
C VAL A 177 -14.97 29.56 -15.95
N VAL A 178 -16.09 30.01 -15.39
CA VAL A 178 -16.32 30.02 -13.94
C VAL A 178 -16.27 28.60 -13.36
N ILE A 179 -16.93 27.63 -14.00
CA ILE A 179 -16.90 26.23 -13.55
C ILE A 179 -15.51 25.61 -13.77
N ALA A 180 -14.85 25.84 -14.91
CA ALA A 180 -13.51 25.31 -15.15
C ALA A 180 -12.43 25.93 -14.22
N SER A 181 -12.68 27.11 -13.65
CA SER A 181 -11.69 27.81 -12.83
C SER A 181 -11.31 27.05 -11.54
N GLY A 182 -12.24 26.30 -10.93
CA GLY A 182 -11.91 25.44 -9.78
C GLY A 182 -10.92 24.34 -10.15
N VAL A 183 -11.12 23.68 -11.29
CA VAL A 183 -10.20 22.67 -11.84
C VAL A 183 -8.82 23.27 -12.13
N ILE A 184 -8.79 24.46 -12.76
CA ILE A 184 -7.54 25.16 -13.07
C ILE A 184 -6.78 25.51 -11.77
N PHE A 185 -7.48 25.97 -10.74
CA PHE A 185 -6.87 26.32 -9.46
C PHE A 185 -6.32 25.12 -8.71
N ASN A 186 -6.93 23.94 -8.85
CA ASN A 186 -6.34 22.69 -8.35
C ASN A 186 -5.02 22.36 -9.05
N VAL A 187 -4.94 22.51 -10.38
CA VAL A 187 -3.67 22.32 -11.10
C VAL A 187 -2.61 23.31 -10.62
N ILE A 188 -2.98 24.59 -10.44
CA ILE A 188 -2.09 25.62 -9.91
C ILE A 188 -1.62 25.26 -8.50
N ALA A 189 -2.53 24.84 -7.61
CA ALA A 189 -2.20 24.42 -6.26
C ALA A 189 -1.19 23.26 -6.26
N ALA A 190 -1.40 22.25 -7.10
CA ALA A 190 -0.46 21.14 -7.25
C ALA A 190 0.94 21.62 -7.66
N VAL A 191 1.05 22.54 -8.63
CA VAL A 191 2.34 23.09 -9.06
C VAL A 191 2.99 23.93 -7.96
N LEU A 192 2.22 24.76 -7.25
CA LEU A 192 2.75 25.58 -6.15
C LEU A 192 3.25 24.73 -4.99
N LEU A 193 2.46 23.74 -4.57
CA LEU A 193 2.83 22.80 -3.51
C LEU A 193 4.07 22.01 -3.90
N MET A 194 4.14 21.47 -5.13
CA MET A 194 5.34 20.77 -5.61
C MET A 194 6.55 21.68 -5.73
N THR A 195 6.37 22.96 -6.06
CA THR A 195 7.47 23.93 -6.09
C THR A 195 8.06 24.07 -4.70
N VAL A 196 7.23 24.20 -3.66
CA VAL A 196 7.68 24.23 -2.26
C VAL A 196 8.37 22.91 -1.88
N VAL A 197 7.82 21.76 -2.28
CA VAL A 197 8.42 20.44 -2.04
C VAL A 197 9.83 20.37 -2.64
N TYR A 198 10.04 20.77 -3.88
CA TYR A 198 11.37 20.73 -4.51
C TYR A 198 12.32 21.81 -3.99
N MET A 199 11.82 22.93 -3.44
CA MET A 199 12.65 23.92 -2.77
C MET A 199 13.16 23.42 -1.41
N ILE A 200 12.33 22.73 -0.64
CA ILE A 200 12.73 22.09 0.63
C ILE A 200 13.61 20.88 0.34
N GLY A 201 13.20 20.09 -0.67
CA GLY A 201 13.72 18.79 -1.05
C GLY A 201 12.96 17.65 -0.39
N ILE A 202 12.85 16.52 -1.10
CA ILE A 202 12.13 15.33 -0.65
C ILE A 202 12.94 14.06 -0.88
N ALA A 203 13.01 13.20 0.14
CA ALA A 203 13.62 11.89 0.05
C ALA A 203 12.66 10.91 -0.62
N ARG A 204 13.07 10.31 -1.74
CA ARG A 204 12.28 9.26 -2.44
C ARG A 204 13.18 8.07 -2.77
N PRO A 205 12.64 6.85 -2.84
CA PRO A 205 13.38 5.69 -3.30
C PRO A 205 13.91 5.93 -4.73
N PRO A 206 15.23 5.82 -4.98
CA PRO A 206 15.77 6.02 -6.32
C PRO A 206 15.26 4.95 -7.28
N ALA A 207 15.28 5.24 -8.58
CA ALA A 207 14.93 4.29 -9.62
C ALA A 207 16.06 3.27 -9.83
N ILE A 208 16.44 2.54 -8.79
CA ILE A 208 17.48 1.50 -8.81
C ILE A 208 16.82 0.16 -8.49
N VAL A 209 17.20 -0.88 -9.21
CA VAL A 209 16.74 -2.25 -8.94
C VAL A 209 17.46 -2.77 -7.70
N GLY A 210 16.76 -2.89 -6.57
CA GLY A 210 17.33 -3.45 -5.33
C GLY A 210 17.51 -4.96 -5.36
N GLY A 211 16.70 -5.64 -6.17
CA GLY A 211 16.71 -7.09 -6.34
C GLY A 211 15.67 -7.51 -7.37
N VAL A 212 15.78 -8.74 -7.85
CA VAL A 212 14.87 -9.30 -8.86
C VAL A 212 14.27 -10.59 -8.34
N THR A 213 12.94 -10.66 -8.32
CA THR A 213 12.21 -11.85 -7.87
C THR A 213 12.40 -12.99 -8.87
N ALA A 214 12.79 -14.18 -8.40
CA ALA A 214 12.95 -15.37 -9.25
C ALA A 214 11.67 -15.69 -10.06
N GLY A 215 11.85 -16.10 -11.32
CA GLY A 215 10.75 -16.43 -12.23
C GLY A 215 9.91 -15.23 -12.72
N SER A 216 10.16 -14.01 -12.24
CA SER A 216 9.46 -12.79 -12.66
C SER A 216 9.78 -12.36 -14.11
N PRO A 217 8.98 -11.47 -14.72
CA PRO A 217 9.32 -10.87 -16.02
C PRO A 217 10.72 -10.25 -16.07
N ALA A 218 11.12 -9.55 -15.00
CA ALA A 218 12.45 -8.95 -14.88
C ALA A 218 13.56 -10.01 -14.87
N ALA A 219 13.38 -11.11 -14.14
CA ALA A 219 14.34 -12.22 -14.11
C ALA A 219 14.51 -12.86 -15.49
N LYS A 220 13.40 -13.08 -16.21
CA LYS A 220 13.43 -13.65 -17.57
C LYS A 220 14.09 -12.74 -18.59
N ALA A 221 13.98 -11.42 -18.40
CA ALA A 221 14.62 -10.44 -19.26
C ALA A 221 16.13 -10.27 -18.96
N GLY A 222 16.61 -10.76 -17.80
CA GLY A 222 18.01 -10.69 -17.41
C GLY A 222 18.43 -9.37 -16.74
N VAL A 223 17.46 -8.55 -16.30
CA VAL A 223 17.74 -7.33 -15.54
C VAL A 223 18.40 -7.69 -14.22
N ARG A 224 19.37 -6.89 -13.77
CA ARG A 224 20.21 -7.22 -12.62
C ARG A 224 19.92 -6.29 -11.44
N ALA A 225 20.20 -6.77 -10.24
CA ALA A 225 20.23 -5.90 -9.06
C ALA A 225 21.40 -4.91 -9.20
N GLY A 226 21.19 -3.67 -8.75
CA GLY A 226 22.11 -2.54 -8.94
C GLY A 226 21.83 -1.69 -10.18
N ASP A 227 21.04 -2.17 -11.14
CA ASP A 227 20.72 -1.43 -12.36
C ASP A 227 19.92 -0.14 -12.06
N GLU A 228 20.40 1.00 -12.55
CA GLU A 228 19.66 2.27 -12.49
C GLU A 228 18.70 2.36 -13.68
N VAL A 229 17.39 2.39 -13.41
CA VAL A 229 16.36 2.62 -14.41
C VAL A 229 16.38 4.08 -14.85
N ILE A 230 16.76 4.29 -16.12
CA ILE A 230 16.84 5.62 -16.73
C ILE A 230 15.66 5.92 -17.66
N GLU A 231 14.90 4.90 -18.07
CA GLU A 231 13.64 5.06 -18.79
C GLU A 231 12.69 3.90 -18.49
N ILE A 232 11.39 4.19 -18.30
CA ILE A 232 10.33 3.18 -18.20
C ILE A 232 9.04 3.69 -18.83
N GLY A 233 8.45 2.93 -19.75
CA GLY A 233 7.17 3.27 -20.39
C GLY A 233 7.18 4.64 -21.09
N GLY A 234 8.32 5.02 -21.69
CA GLY A 234 8.51 6.31 -22.35
C GLY A 234 8.76 7.50 -21.41
N LYS A 235 8.88 7.28 -20.08
CA LYS A 235 9.27 8.30 -19.10
C LYS A 235 10.75 8.16 -18.76
N SER A 236 11.53 9.23 -18.97
CA SER A 236 12.98 9.27 -18.69
C SER A 236 13.40 10.37 -17.69
N GLU A 237 12.49 11.25 -17.28
CA GLU A 237 12.78 12.36 -16.36
C GLU A 237 12.04 12.22 -15.02
N ASP A 238 12.67 12.71 -13.94
CA ASP A 238 12.17 12.62 -12.55
C ASP A 238 11.71 11.20 -12.19
N LEU A 239 12.59 10.22 -12.46
CA LEU A 239 12.33 8.82 -12.16
C LEU A 239 12.68 8.49 -10.71
N ASP A 240 11.74 7.84 -10.04
CA ASP A 240 11.89 7.18 -8.76
C ASP A 240 11.36 5.74 -8.86
N PHE A 241 11.58 4.92 -7.82
CA PHE A 241 11.15 3.53 -7.83
C PHE A 241 9.61 3.38 -8.01
N THR A 242 8.83 4.36 -7.56
CA THR A 242 7.37 4.35 -7.70
C THR A 242 6.96 4.41 -9.17
N ASN A 243 7.74 5.08 -10.03
CA ASN A 243 7.46 5.09 -11.47
C ASN A 243 7.50 3.67 -12.08
N ILE A 244 8.41 2.82 -11.62
CA ILE A 244 8.53 1.42 -12.07
C ILE A 244 7.29 0.62 -11.64
N LEU A 245 6.89 0.76 -10.37
CA LEU A 245 5.71 0.08 -9.82
C LEU A 245 4.43 0.49 -10.56
N VAL A 246 4.27 1.78 -10.81
CA VAL A 246 3.09 2.31 -11.47
C VAL A 246 3.04 1.92 -12.95
N ALA A 247 4.19 1.93 -13.66
CA ALA A 247 4.25 1.46 -15.05
C ALA A 247 3.85 -0.02 -15.18
N ALA A 248 4.20 -0.86 -14.20
CA ALA A 248 3.76 -2.25 -14.19
C ALA A 248 2.26 -2.38 -13.90
N ALA A 249 1.79 -1.73 -12.84
CA ALA A 249 0.40 -1.80 -12.38
C ALA A 249 -0.58 -1.27 -13.44
N LEU A 250 -0.18 -0.23 -14.17
CA LEU A 250 -0.98 0.42 -15.19
C LEU A 250 -0.61 0.03 -16.63
N SER A 251 0.06 -1.09 -16.85
CA SER A 251 0.14 -1.66 -18.21
C SER A 251 -1.21 -2.27 -18.59
N ASP A 252 -1.47 -2.61 -19.85
CA ASP A 252 -2.55 -3.50 -20.29
C ASP A 252 -2.11 -4.97 -20.23
N LYS A 253 -3.07 -5.90 -20.21
CA LYS A 253 -2.73 -7.33 -20.07
C LYS A 253 -1.96 -7.81 -21.30
N GLY A 254 -0.73 -8.28 -21.09
CA GLY A 254 0.15 -8.69 -22.18
C GLY A 254 0.85 -7.52 -22.89
N GLU A 255 0.65 -6.28 -22.42
CA GLU A 255 1.37 -5.13 -22.95
C GLU A 255 2.85 -5.23 -22.61
N SER A 256 3.66 -4.95 -23.63
CA SER A 256 5.09 -4.83 -23.52
C SER A 256 5.46 -3.40 -23.15
N VAL A 257 6.10 -3.24 -22.00
CA VAL A 257 6.57 -1.95 -21.49
C VAL A 257 8.09 -1.86 -21.72
N PRO A 258 8.57 -0.84 -22.46
CA PRO A 258 9.99 -0.63 -22.67
C PRO A 258 10.65 -0.15 -21.36
N LEU A 259 11.79 -0.74 -21.04
CA LEU A 259 12.64 -0.38 -19.91
C LEU A 259 14.05 -0.14 -20.43
N THR A 260 14.69 0.96 -20.02
CA THR A 260 16.13 1.18 -20.27
C THR A 260 16.82 1.36 -18.93
N VAL A 261 17.91 0.63 -18.73
CA VAL A 261 18.72 0.69 -17.51
C VAL A 261 20.16 1.06 -17.83
N ARG A 262 20.84 1.59 -16.81
CA ARG A 262 22.28 1.76 -16.76
C ARG A 262 22.84 0.82 -15.70
N HIS A 263 23.70 -0.09 -16.11
CA HIS A 263 24.44 -0.97 -15.22
C HIS A 263 25.49 -0.18 -14.41
N GLU A 264 26.04 -0.79 -13.37
CA GLU A 264 27.08 -0.17 -12.54
C GLU A 264 28.36 0.16 -13.29
N ASP A 265 28.68 -0.60 -14.34
CA ASP A 265 29.82 -0.35 -15.24
C ASP A 265 29.56 0.80 -16.25
N GLY A 266 28.36 1.39 -16.22
CA GLY A 266 27.93 2.47 -17.09
C GLY A 266 27.33 2.01 -18.43
N VAL A 267 27.31 0.71 -18.72
CA VAL A 267 26.68 0.16 -19.92
C VAL A 267 25.17 0.39 -19.85
N VAL A 268 24.58 0.81 -20.98
CA VAL A 268 23.14 1.04 -21.10
C VAL A 268 22.52 -0.08 -21.91
N GLU A 269 21.49 -0.72 -21.36
CA GLU A 269 20.76 -1.81 -22.00
C GLU A 269 19.25 -1.55 -21.95
N SER A 270 18.54 -2.00 -22.99
CA SER A 270 17.09 -1.86 -23.11
C SER A 270 16.42 -3.22 -23.10
N TYR A 271 15.35 -3.32 -22.32
CA TYR A 271 14.53 -4.51 -22.15
C TYR A 271 13.08 -4.23 -22.51
N SER A 272 12.35 -5.31 -22.72
CA SER A 272 10.94 -5.31 -23.03
C SER A 272 10.23 -6.21 -22.02
N LEU A 273 9.44 -5.61 -21.12
CA LEU A 273 8.87 -6.32 -19.99
C LEU A 273 7.35 -6.42 -20.11
N VAL A 274 6.80 -7.60 -19.89
CA VAL A 274 5.36 -7.83 -19.80
C VAL A 274 4.99 -8.07 -18.34
N ALA A 275 4.29 -7.11 -17.73
CA ALA A 275 3.90 -7.23 -16.32
C ALA A 275 2.89 -8.36 -16.12
N ARG A 276 3.04 -9.12 -15.03
CA ARG A 276 2.12 -10.20 -14.65
C ARG A 276 1.79 -10.14 -13.16
N GLN A 277 0.67 -10.74 -12.77
CA GLN A 277 0.38 -10.98 -11.36
C GLN A 277 1.40 -12.01 -10.84
N LEU A 278 2.11 -11.66 -9.77
CA LEU A 278 3.15 -12.51 -9.16
C LEU A 278 2.67 -13.22 -7.90
N TYR A 279 1.55 -12.78 -7.33
CA TYR A 279 1.01 -13.24 -6.06
C TYR A 279 -0.50 -13.41 -6.20
N ASP A 280 -1.04 -14.56 -5.82
CA ASP A 280 -2.45 -14.90 -6.00
C ASP A 280 -3.38 -13.98 -5.19
N ASP A 281 -2.92 -13.57 -4.01
CA ASP A 281 -3.59 -12.69 -3.04
C ASP A 281 -3.48 -11.19 -3.38
N MET A 282 -2.56 -10.80 -4.26
CA MET A 282 -2.44 -9.42 -4.73
C MET A 282 -2.80 -9.27 -6.20
N PRO A 283 -3.97 -8.67 -6.54
CA PRO A 283 -4.43 -8.50 -7.93
C PRO A 283 -3.71 -7.33 -8.64
N ILE A 284 -2.39 -7.19 -8.44
CA ILE A 284 -1.56 -6.13 -9.03
C ILE A 284 -0.51 -6.77 -9.92
N ARG A 285 -0.36 -6.22 -11.13
CA ARG A 285 0.67 -6.66 -12.08
C ARG A 285 2.01 -6.00 -11.78
N MET A 286 3.07 -6.78 -11.87
CA MET A 286 4.42 -6.38 -11.51
C MET A 286 5.45 -6.92 -12.50
N PHE A 287 6.61 -6.25 -12.57
CA PHE A 287 7.79 -6.76 -13.26
C PHE A 287 8.65 -7.68 -12.40
N GLY A 288 8.53 -7.59 -11.07
CA GLY A 288 9.33 -8.38 -10.11
C GLY A 288 10.59 -7.68 -9.58
N PHE A 289 10.64 -6.36 -9.63
CA PHE A 289 11.70 -5.56 -9.02
C PHE A 289 11.42 -5.31 -7.53
N ASN A 290 12.46 -5.44 -6.72
CA ASN A 290 12.46 -5.08 -5.30
C ASN A 290 13.06 -3.68 -5.09
N ARG A 291 12.56 -2.98 -4.06
CA ARG A 291 13.07 -1.65 -3.70
C ARG A 291 14.54 -1.74 -3.27
N PRO A 292 15.37 -0.72 -3.60
CA PRO A 292 16.75 -0.69 -3.15
C PRO A 292 16.80 -0.44 -1.63
N MET A 293 17.61 -1.25 -0.94
CA MET A 293 17.90 -1.10 0.49
C MET A 293 19.35 -0.60 0.67
N THR A 294 19.63 -0.07 1.85
CA THR A 294 20.99 0.26 2.29
C THR A 294 21.64 -0.94 2.97
N LEU A 295 22.91 -0.82 3.37
CA LEU A 295 23.60 -1.77 4.25
C LEU A 295 23.37 -1.47 5.74
N ARG A 296 22.54 -0.48 6.07
CA ARG A 296 22.21 -0.09 7.44
C ARG A 296 21.02 -0.91 7.96
N VAL A 297 21.18 -1.52 9.13
CA VAL A 297 20.13 -2.29 9.80
C VAL A 297 19.09 -1.32 10.34
N GLY A 298 17.85 -1.42 9.85
CA GLY A 298 16.72 -0.60 10.30
C GLY A 298 15.87 -1.29 11.38
N ALA A 299 15.77 -2.62 11.34
CA ALA A 299 15.16 -3.41 12.41
C ALA A 299 15.77 -4.82 12.46
N VAL A 300 15.80 -5.40 13.64
CA VAL A 300 16.37 -6.73 13.88
C VAL A 300 15.66 -7.37 15.08
N LYS A 301 15.44 -8.70 15.08
CA LYS A 301 14.83 -9.42 16.22
C LYS A 301 15.73 -9.25 17.46
N GLU A 302 15.14 -9.09 18.65
CA GLU A 302 15.89 -9.16 19.91
C GLU A 302 16.68 -10.49 19.95
N ASP A 303 17.96 -10.43 20.35
CA ASP A 303 18.94 -11.54 20.33
C ASP A 303 19.46 -12.03 18.97
N SER A 304 19.33 -11.26 17.88
CA SER A 304 19.92 -11.61 16.57
C SER A 304 21.46 -11.53 16.54
N ALA A 305 22.11 -12.52 17.15
CA ALA A 305 23.53 -12.85 17.01
C ALA A 305 24.55 -11.69 17.07
N GLY A 306 24.19 -10.61 17.78
CA GLY A 306 25.02 -9.44 18.03
C GLY A 306 24.77 -8.23 17.12
N LEU A 307 23.90 -8.32 16.11
CA LEU A 307 23.50 -7.17 15.29
C LEU A 307 22.54 -6.24 16.04
N GLN A 308 22.68 -4.94 15.81
CA GLN A 308 21.83 -3.90 16.41
C GLN A 308 21.25 -2.96 15.35
N VAL A 309 20.12 -2.32 15.68
CA VAL A 309 19.56 -1.25 14.86
C VAL A 309 20.58 -0.11 14.72
N GLY A 310 20.81 0.34 13.49
CA GLY A 310 21.78 1.37 13.14
C GLY A 310 23.16 0.84 12.72
N ASP A 311 23.44 -0.45 12.93
CA ASP A 311 24.67 -1.10 12.45
C ASP A 311 24.75 -1.01 10.92
N GLU A 312 25.92 -0.68 10.38
CA GLU A 312 26.15 -0.62 8.93
C GLU A 312 27.10 -1.73 8.50
N ILE A 313 26.61 -2.69 7.72
CA ILE A 313 27.42 -3.84 7.27
C ILE A 313 28.53 -3.37 6.32
N ARG A 314 29.75 -3.84 6.57
CA ARG A 314 30.95 -3.51 5.79
C ARG A 314 31.61 -4.75 5.18
N TYR A 315 31.58 -5.87 5.87
CA TYR A 315 32.14 -7.13 5.38
C TYR A 315 31.22 -8.32 5.67
N VAL A 316 31.29 -9.33 4.79
CA VAL A 316 30.64 -10.64 4.94
C VAL A 316 31.68 -11.71 4.66
N ASP A 317 31.94 -12.57 5.65
CA ASP A 317 32.99 -13.60 5.61
C ASP A 317 34.36 -13.05 5.14
N GLY A 318 34.68 -11.82 5.57
CA GLY A 318 35.91 -11.10 5.22
C GLY A 318 35.92 -10.41 3.85
N MET A 319 34.87 -10.55 3.04
CA MET A 319 34.71 -9.83 1.77
C MET A 319 34.03 -8.48 1.99
N GLU A 320 34.61 -7.41 1.44
CA GLU A 320 34.02 -6.07 1.49
C GLU A 320 32.69 -6.06 0.71
N VAL A 321 31.65 -5.46 1.29
CA VAL A 321 30.36 -5.21 0.61
C VAL A 321 30.08 -3.71 0.55
N ARG A 322 29.69 -3.23 -0.62
CA ARG A 322 29.43 -1.80 -0.89
C ARG A 322 27.97 -1.50 -1.16
N SER A 323 27.19 -2.52 -1.46
CA SER A 323 25.77 -2.39 -1.74
C SER A 323 24.97 -3.52 -1.11
N TYR A 324 23.67 -3.28 -0.93
CA TYR A 324 22.76 -4.30 -0.42
C TYR A 324 22.65 -5.50 -1.36
N TRP A 325 22.71 -5.31 -2.68
CA TRP A 325 22.63 -6.42 -3.63
C TRP A 325 23.89 -7.29 -3.67
N GLU A 326 25.07 -6.72 -3.41
CA GLU A 326 26.28 -7.52 -3.14
C GLU A 326 26.12 -8.37 -1.88
N PHE A 327 25.66 -7.75 -0.78
CA PHE A 327 25.34 -8.46 0.45
C PHE A 327 24.32 -9.59 0.21
N ALA A 328 23.19 -9.28 -0.42
CA ALA A 328 22.14 -10.25 -0.70
C ALA A 328 22.65 -11.40 -1.58
N LYS A 329 23.51 -11.12 -2.57
CA LYS A 329 24.14 -12.14 -3.41
C LYS A 329 25.11 -13.02 -2.62
N LEU A 330 25.88 -12.47 -1.68
CA LEU A 330 26.75 -13.25 -0.80
C LEU A 330 25.94 -14.14 0.14
N VAL A 331 24.87 -13.61 0.72
CA VAL A 331 23.90 -14.40 1.51
C VAL A 331 23.37 -15.53 0.65
N GLU A 332 22.84 -15.24 -0.55
CA GLU A 332 22.22 -16.21 -1.45
C GLU A 332 23.16 -17.37 -1.83
N ASN A 333 24.44 -17.08 -2.03
CA ASN A 333 25.44 -18.05 -2.49
C ASN A 333 26.24 -18.72 -1.35
N SER A 334 26.01 -18.34 -0.10
CA SER A 334 26.73 -18.88 1.05
C SER A 334 26.53 -20.39 1.16
N LEU A 335 25.27 -20.85 1.12
CA LEU A 335 24.89 -22.26 1.27
C LEU A 335 25.48 -22.90 2.54
N ALA A 336 25.64 -22.08 3.58
CA ALA A 336 26.13 -22.45 4.90
C ALA A 336 25.04 -22.16 5.94
N PRO A 337 25.12 -22.73 7.17
CA PRO A 337 24.14 -22.49 8.23
C PRO A 337 24.28 -21.11 8.88
N SER A 338 25.40 -20.42 8.66
CA SER A 338 25.63 -19.06 9.16
C SER A 338 26.70 -18.35 8.35
N LEU A 339 26.77 -17.03 8.50
CA LEU A 339 27.85 -16.20 7.97
C LEU A 339 28.31 -15.20 9.04
N VAL A 340 29.54 -14.71 8.92
CA VAL A 340 30.08 -13.67 9.80
C VAL A 340 29.96 -12.33 9.09
N VAL A 341 29.23 -11.39 9.68
CA VAL A 341 29.23 -10.00 9.25
C VAL A 341 30.12 -9.15 10.14
N GLN A 342 30.75 -8.16 9.54
CA GLN A 342 31.42 -7.09 10.26
C GLN A 342 30.71 -5.77 9.97
N SER A 343 30.22 -5.11 11.01
CA SER A 343 29.46 -3.87 10.92
C SER A 343 30.14 -2.72 11.66
N GLY A 344 29.95 -1.50 11.16
CA GLY A 344 30.24 -0.28 11.91
C GLY A 344 29.08 0.06 12.84
N ARG A 345 29.38 0.32 14.11
CA ARG A 345 28.38 0.70 15.13
C ARG A 345 28.67 2.09 15.68
N GLU A 346 27.62 2.89 15.81
CA GLU A 346 27.74 4.24 16.37
C GLU A 346 28.20 4.18 17.84
N GLY A 347 29.24 4.94 18.18
CA GLY A 347 29.82 4.96 19.53
C GLY A 347 30.88 3.89 19.81
N GLU A 348 31.07 2.91 18.93
CA GLU A 348 32.15 1.94 19.04
C GLU A 348 33.32 2.28 18.11
N THR A 349 34.56 2.12 18.59
CA THR A 349 35.76 2.28 17.76
C THR A 349 36.14 0.94 17.14
N GLY A 350 35.87 0.75 15.85
CA GLY A 350 36.19 -0.47 15.11
C GLY A 350 34.97 -1.11 14.45
N LEU A 351 35.15 -2.34 13.98
CA LEU A 351 34.05 -3.16 13.44
C LEU A 351 33.60 -4.19 14.47
N VAL A 352 32.30 -4.36 14.62
CA VAL A 352 31.67 -5.41 15.42
C VAL A 352 31.48 -6.63 14.55
N SER A 353 31.88 -7.80 15.05
CA SER A 353 31.63 -9.07 14.35
C SER A 353 30.38 -9.75 14.91
N SER A 354 29.49 -10.19 14.03
CA SER A 354 28.23 -10.86 14.38
C SER A 354 28.03 -12.07 13.48
N THR A 355 27.51 -13.17 14.02
CA THR A 355 27.33 -14.43 13.27
C THR A 355 25.87 -14.60 12.92
N ILE A 356 25.45 -14.23 11.71
CA ILE A 356 24.04 -14.32 11.33
C ILE A 356 23.70 -15.73 10.90
N ASN A 357 22.61 -16.28 11.44
CA ASN A 357 22.10 -17.58 11.02
C ASN A 357 21.45 -17.48 9.63
N LEU A 358 21.76 -18.47 8.81
CA LEU A 358 21.18 -18.64 7.50
C LEU A 358 20.34 -19.91 7.50
N GLU A 359 19.37 -19.93 6.62
CA GLU A 359 18.69 -21.14 6.24
C GLU A 359 18.72 -21.28 4.73
N LEU A 360 18.70 -22.53 4.26
CA LEU A 360 18.54 -22.77 2.85
C LEU A 360 17.11 -22.41 2.43
N ASN A 361 17.02 -21.51 1.46
CA ASN A 361 15.80 -21.12 0.80
C ASN A 361 15.42 -22.19 -0.22
N TYR A 362 14.33 -22.89 0.10
CA TYR A 362 13.80 -23.98 -0.70
C TYR A 362 12.34 -23.70 -1.01
N ALA A 363 12.08 -23.16 -2.21
CA ALA A 363 10.78 -23.22 -2.86
C ALA A 363 10.85 -22.43 -4.17
N ALA A 364 10.69 -23.12 -5.30
CA ALA A 364 9.99 -22.47 -6.40
C ALA A 364 8.55 -22.25 -5.97
N LYS A 365 8.02 -21.01 -6.07
CA LYS A 365 6.61 -20.72 -5.74
C LYS A 365 5.61 -21.56 -6.55
N ASP A 366 6.06 -22.08 -7.70
CA ASP A 366 5.28 -22.87 -8.64
C ASP A 366 5.95 -24.23 -8.90
N VAL A 367 5.70 -25.22 -8.03
CA VAL A 367 6.11 -26.63 -8.28
C VAL A 367 5.02 -27.34 -9.07
N ASN A 368 5.11 -27.39 -10.40
CA ASN A 368 4.09 -28.04 -11.23
C ASN A 368 4.42 -29.51 -11.52
N SER A 369 5.70 -29.84 -11.57
CA SER A 369 6.27 -31.14 -11.86
C SER A 369 7.35 -31.53 -10.85
N GLU A 370 7.72 -32.81 -10.81
CA GLU A 370 8.82 -33.27 -9.94
C GLU A 370 10.14 -32.55 -10.27
N SER A 371 10.41 -32.25 -11.54
CA SER A 371 11.62 -31.53 -11.97
C SER A 371 11.69 -30.08 -11.47
N ASP A 372 10.59 -29.52 -10.98
CA ASP A 372 10.56 -28.18 -10.39
C ASP A 372 10.98 -28.15 -8.91
N LEU A 373 11.14 -29.33 -8.28
CA LEU A 373 11.54 -29.43 -6.88
C LEU A 373 12.97 -28.92 -6.69
N ASN A 374 13.17 -28.13 -5.63
CA ASN A 374 14.51 -27.78 -5.16
C ASN A 374 15.24 -29.06 -4.71
N HIS A 375 16.48 -29.22 -5.16
CA HIS A 375 17.28 -30.43 -4.93
C HIS A 375 18.78 -30.12 -4.85
N ILE A 376 19.52 -31.04 -4.24
CA ILE A 376 20.98 -31.05 -4.13
C ILE A 376 21.47 -32.27 -4.91
N TYR A 377 21.92 -32.06 -6.14
CA TYR A 377 22.38 -33.10 -7.06
C TYR A 377 21.44 -34.32 -7.10
N SER A 378 20.19 -34.11 -7.57
CA SER A 378 19.06 -35.06 -7.59
C SER A 378 18.40 -35.35 -6.24
N MET A 379 19.08 -35.14 -5.12
CA MET A 379 18.55 -35.47 -3.80
C MET A 379 17.63 -34.35 -3.32
N VAL A 380 16.36 -34.69 -3.08
CA VAL A 380 15.40 -33.82 -2.42
C VAL A 380 15.44 -34.15 -0.93
N PRO A 381 15.82 -33.21 -0.04
CA PRO A 381 15.70 -33.41 1.40
C PRO A 381 14.24 -33.64 1.84
N ARG A 382 14.06 -34.22 3.03
CA ARG A 382 12.72 -34.31 3.65
C ARG A 382 12.18 -32.94 4.09
N LEU A 383 10.89 -32.88 4.44
CA LEU A 383 10.21 -31.63 4.77
C LEU A 383 10.24 -31.33 6.27
N ARG A 384 10.42 -30.05 6.62
CA ARG A 384 10.33 -29.51 7.98
C ARG A 384 9.27 -28.41 8.04
N VAL A 385 8.47 -28.39 9.10
CA VAL A 385 7.45 -27.37 9.38
C VAL A 385 8.10 -26.12 9.96
N THR A 386 7.69 -24.94 9.51
CA THR A 386 8.25 -23.65 9.97
C THR A 386 7.21 -22.77 10.65
N TYR A 387 6.21 -22.24 9.93
CA TYR A 387 5.18 -21.36 10.51
C TYR A 387 3.79 -21.54 9.88
N SER A 388 2.76 -20.90 10.46
CA SER A 388 1.37 -20.94 9.96
C SER A 388 1.15 -20.01 8.77
N SER A 389 0.38 -20.45 7.76
CA SER A 389 0.09 -19.64 6.58
C SER A 389 -0.80 -18.41 6.83
N GLU A 390 -1.49 -18.35 7.99
CA GLU A 390 -2.35 -17.21 8.36
C GLU A 390 -1.61 -16.11 9.12
N ASP A 391 -0.40 -16.38 9.63
CA ASP A 391 0.43 -15.40 10.33
C ASP A 391 1.53 -14.87 9.40
N SER A 392 1.12 -14.31 8.25
CA SER A 392 2.02 -13.62 7.31
C SER A 392 2.65 -12.34 7.88
N GLY A 393 2.43 -12.04 9.18
CA GLY A 393 2.92 -10.88 9.91
C GLY A 393 4.32 -11.00 10.51
N GLY A 394 5.06 -12.09 10.27
CA GLY A 394 6.48 -12.17 10.62
C GLY A 394 6.78 -12.22 12.13
N LYS A 395 5.84 -12.69 12.97
CA LYS A 395 6.22 -13.16 14.30
C LYS A 395 6.86 -14.53 14.13
N GLY A 396 8.18 -14.58 14.27
CA GLY A 396 8.95 -15.81 14.24
C GLY A 396 8.46 -16.76 15.33
N LEU A 397 7.73 -17.78 14.93
CA LEU A 397 7.36 -18.91 15.79
C LEU A 397 8.65 -19.68 16.14
N GLU A 398 8.78 -20.06 17.39
CA GLU A 398 9.90 -20.88 17.88
C GLU A 398 9.56 -22.36 17.78
N ALA A 399 10.59 -23.22 17.75
CA ALA A 399 10.39 -24.65 17.75
C ALA A 399 9.50 -25.06 18.95
N GLY A 400 8.40 -25.77 18.67
CA GLY A 400 7.40 -26.14 19.68
C GLY A 400 6.13 -25.27 19.73
N ASP A 401 6.06 -24.18 18.97
CA ASP A 401 4.83 -23.38 18.85
C ASP A 401 3.73 -24.13 18.08
N ILE A 402 2.50 -24.07 18.58
CA ILE A 402 1.33 -24.75 18.00
C ILE A 402 0.84 -23.97 16.77
N ILE A 403 0.87 -24.62 15.60
CA ILE A 403 0.20 -24.11 14.40
C ILE A 403 -1.23 -24.65 14.39
N VAL A 404 -2.21 -23.77 14.60
CA VAL A 404 -3.62 -24.13 14.52
C VAL A 404 -3.99 -24.33 13.05
N ALA A 405 -4.01 -25.58 12.59
CA ALA A 405 -4.57 -25.92 11.29
C ALA A 405 -6.07 -25.56 11.28
N ALA A 406 -6.57 -25.10 10.12
CA ALA A 406 -7.96 -24.69 9.97
C ALA A 406 -8.93 -25.80 10.43
N GLY A 407 -9.64 -25.58 11.54
CA GLY A 407 -10.75 -26.43 12.00
C GLY A 407 -10.57 -27.18 13.32
N GLU A 408 -9.45 -27.08 14.04
CA GLU A 408 -9.31 -27.78 15.32
C GLU A 408 -9.75 -26.96 16.55
N THR A 409 -10.63 -27.57 17.36
CA THR A 409 -10.84 -27.24 18.77
C THR A 409 -10.02 -28.17 19.67
N GLY A 410 -8.72 -27.89 19.82
CA GLY A 410 -7.90 -28.36 20.94
C GLY A 410 -7.14 -29.68 20.79
N LYS A 411 -5.82 -29.60 21.08
CA LYS A 411 -4.79 -30.64 21.33
C LYS A 411 -4.48 -31.59 20.16
N GLY A 412 -3.46 -31.26 19.36
CA GLY A 412 -2.80 -32.27 18.51
C GLY A 412 -2.07 -31.78 17.26
N GLY A 413 -2.18 -30.51 16.87
CA GLY A 413 -1.63 -29.98 15.61
C GLY A 413 -0.12 -30.10 15.41
N LEU A 414 0.30 -29.71 14.19
CA LEU A 414 1.71 -29.61 13.80
C LEU A 414 2.39 -28.46 14.56
N LEU A 415 3.64 -28.68 14.95
CA LEU A 415 4.48 -27.67 15.60
C LEU A 415 5.53 -27.15 14.63
N ALA A 416 5.94 -25.89 14.82
CA ALA A 416 7.16 -25.39 14.23
C ALA A 416 8.34 -26.30 14.61
N GLY A 417 9.15 -26.71 13.63
CA GLY A 417 10.25 -27.66 13.80
C GLY A 417 9.90 -29.12 13.52
N ASP A 418 8.62 -29.51 13.47
CA ASP A 418 8.22 -30.88 13.14
C ASP A 418 8.78 -31.31 11.76
N ILE A 419 9.32 -32.52 11.67
CA ILE A 419 9.81 -33.08 10.41
C ILE A 419 8.80 -34.08 9.87
N ILE A 420 8.29 -33.88 8.66
CA ILE A 420 7.26 -34.75 8.07
C ILE A 420 7.93 -36.03 7.58
N VAL A 421 7.64 -37.14 8.26
CA VAL A 421 8.17 -38.47 7.93
C VAL A 421 7.14 -39.37 7.27
N ALA A 422 5.85 -39.05 7.30
CA ALA A 422 4.87 -39.65 6.40
C ALA A 422 3.61 -38.79 6.22
N VAL A 423 2.94 -38.95 5.08
CA VAL A 423 1.59 -38.44 4.81
C VAL A 423 0.81 -39.52 4.05
N GLY A 424 -0.29 -40.01 4.63
CA GLY A 424 -0.95 -41.21 4.13
C GLY A 424 0.03 -42.40 4.06
N ASP A 425 0.12 -43.03 2.89
CA ASP A 425 1.01 -44.18 2.63
C ASP A 425 2.42 -43.77 2.13
N ILE A 426 2.69 -42.47 2.00
CA ILE A 426 3.95 -41.94 1.46
C ILE A 426 4.88 -41.55 2.64
N GLU A 427 5.93 -42.34 2.88
CA GLU A 427 7.00 -42.00 3.83
C GLU A 427 7.89 -40.87 3.30
N ASN A 428 8.42 -39.94 4.10
CA ASN A 428 9.28 -38.83 3.66
C ASN A 428 8.78 -38.15 2.36
N PRO A 429 7.55 -37.59 2.34
CA PRO A 429 6.95 -36.98 1.15
C PRO A 429 7.78 -35.83 0.59
N THR A 430 7.78 -35.67 -0.73
CA THR A 430 8.21 -34.41 -1.35
C THR A 430 7.13 -33.33 -1.17
N TYR A 431 7.47 -32.05 -1.39
CA TYR A 431 6.48 -30.96 -1.33
C TYR A 431 5.31 -31.18 -2.29
N LYS A 432 5.59 -31.67 -3.51
CA LYS A 432 4.56 -31.95 -4.50
C LYS A 432 3.62 -33.05 -4.04
N GLU A 433 4.16 -34.15 -3.52
CA GLU A 433 3.36 -35.27 -2.98
C GLU A 433 2.51 -34.84 -1.79
N LEU A 434 3.08 -34.07 -0.86
CA LEU A 434 2.34 -33.50 0.27
C LEU A 434 1.18 -32.63 -0.22
N ARG A 435 1.41 -31.75 -1.19
CA ARG A 435 0.39 -30.85 -1.75
C ARG A 435 -0.71 -31.63 -2.48
N ASP A 436 -0.33 -32.58 -3.32
CA ASP A 436 -1.30 -33.33 -4.13
C ASP A 436 -2.20 -34.18 -3.21
N ILE A 437 -1.64 -34.87 -2.21
CA ILE A 437 -2.41 -35.62 -1.20
C ILE A 437 -3.30 -34.67 -0.38
N THR A 438 -2.78 -33.50 -0.01
CA THR A 438 -3.58 -32.48 0.70
C THR A 438 -4.80 -32.06 -0.13
N GLY A 439 -4.65 -31.88 -1.45
CA GLY A 439 -5.74 -31.57 -2.37
C GLY A 439 -6.80 -32.66 -2.45
N GLU A 440 -6.39 -33.93 -2.43
CA GLU A 440 -7.31 -35.08 -2.45
C GLU A 440 -8.15 -35.22 -1.16
N HIS A 441 -7.71 -34.57 -0.07
CA HIS A 441 -8.32 -34.62 1.25
C HIS A 441 -9.07 -33.31 1.62
N GLU A 442 -9.55 -32.55 0.63
CA GLU A 442 -10.44 -31.40 0.89
C GLU A 442 -11.63 -31.80 1.79
N ASP A 443 -11.80 -31.08 2.89
CA ASP A 443 -12.85 -31.30 3.89
C ASP A 443 -12.85 -32.70 4.55
N LYS A 444 -11.74 -33.45 4.46
CA LYS A 444 -11.56 -34.77 5.07
C LYS A 444 -10.39 -34.77 6.04
N GLU A 445 -10.36 -35.74 6.95
CA GLU A 445 -9.20 -35.94 7.82
C GLU A 445 -8.01 -36.43 7.00
N LEU A 446 -6.84 -35.81 7.21
CA LEU A 446 -5.56 -36.23 6.67
C LEU A 446 -4.60 -36.52 7.84
N VAL A 447 -4.03 -37.73 7.86
CA VAL A 447 -3.11 -38.15 8.90
C VAL A 447 -1.66 -37.99 8.43
N LEU A 448 -0.86 -37.31 9.25
CA LEU A 448 0.58 -37.16 9.08
C LEU A 448 1.32 -37.87 10.22
N LYS A 449 2.54 -38.31 9.92
CA LYS A 449 3.52 -38.70 10.93
C LYS A 449 4.67 -37.72 10.91
N VAL A 450 5.05 -37.22 12.07
CA VAL A 450 6.14 -36.26 12.22
C VAL A 450 7.15 -36.74 13.24
N LEU A 451 8.43 -36.43 13.03
CA LEU A 451 9.42 -36.45 14.09
C LEU A 451 9.35 -35.10 14.81
N ARG A 452 9.16 -35.18 16.12
CA ARG A 452 9.03 -34.02 17.00
C ARG A 452 10.11 -34.09 18.07
N GLU A 453 10.84 -32.99 18.23
CA GLU A 453 11.76 -32.82 19.35
C GLU A 453 10.96 -32.72 20.66
N VAL A 454 11.30 -33.55 21.64
CA VAL A 454 10.73 -33.55 22.99
C VAL A 454 11.77 -33.10 24.01
N GLU A 455 11.31 -32.75 25.23
CA GLU A 455 12.19 -32.30 26.32
C GLU A 455 13.44 -33.19 26.47
N GLY A 456 14.61 -32.56 26.42
CA GLY A 456 15.91 -33.24 26.49
C GLY A 456 16.57 -33.54 25.14
N GLY A 457 16.04 -33.01 24.02
CA GLY A 457 16.63 -33.13 22.68
C GLY A 457 16.45 -34.52 22.05
N LEU A 458 15.51 -35.30 22.57
CA LEU A 458 15.13 -36.60 22.00
C LEU A 458 14.08 -36.36 20.92
N GLU A 459 14.16 -37.05 19.79
CA GLU A 459 13.12 -37.03 18.77
C GLU A 459 12.14 -38.19 18.99
N SER A 460 10.85 -37.93 18.82
CA SER A 460 9.80 -38.95 18.88
C SER A 460 8.88 -38.86 17.67
N GLU A 461 8.43 -40.01 17.17
CA GLU A 461 7.42 -40.06 16.11
C GLU A 461 6.03 -39.80 16.72
N VAL A 462 5.37 -38.76 16.22
CA VAL A 462 4.04 -38.33 16.63
C VAL A 462 3.09 -38.41 15.44
N THR A 463 1.91 -38.98 15.65
CA THR A 463 0.83 -38.97 14.65
C THR A 463 -0.03 -37.73 14.86
N VAL A 464 -0.25 -36.98 13.78
CA VAL A 464 -0.98 -35.71 13.76
C VAL A 464 -2.10 -35.79 12.72
N SER A 465 -3.33 -35.50 13.13
CA SER A 465 -4.45 -35.35 12.20
C SER A 465 -4.62 -33.88 11.84
N VAL A 466 -4.90 -33.60 10.57
CA VAL A 466 -5.24 -32.25 10.08
C VAL A 466 -6.46 -32.32 9.17
N PHE A 467 -7.12 -31.17 8.96
CA PHE A 467 -8.29 -31.06 8.09
C PHE A 467 -8.00 -30.03 6.99
N PRO A 468 -7.57 -30.47 5.79
CA PRO A 468 -7.31 -29.57 4.68
C PRO A 468 -8.55 -28.76 4.29
N LYS A 469 -8.35 -27.46 4.02
CA LYS A 469 -9.39 -26.51 3.61
C LYS A 469 -8.95 -25.71 2.41
N LYS A 470 -9.93 -25.30 1.61
CA LYS A 470 -9.70 -24.36 0.50
C LYS A 470 -9.20 -23.02 1.05
N GLN A 471 -8.05 -22.58 0.58
CA GLN A 471 -7.48 -21.28 0.94
C GLN A 471 -8.37 -20.17 0.41
N ARG A 472 -8.66 -19.17 1.24
CA ARG A 472 -9.54 -18.06 0.86
C ARG A 472 -9.00 -17.34 -0.39
N GLY A 473 -9.82 -17.22 -1.43
CA GLY A 473 -9.45 -16.54 -2.67
C GLY A 473 -8.58 -17.37 -3.62
N SER A 474 -8.33 -18.65 -3.32
CA SER A 474 -7.55 -19.56 -4.15
C SER A 474 -8.28 -20.89 -4.36
N GLU A 475 -7.94 -21.59 -5.44
CA GLU A 475 -8.38 -22.97 -5.65
C GLU A 475 -7.50 -23.98 -4.89
N ARG A 476 -6.43 -23.51 -4.22
CA ARG A 476 -5.52 -24.37 -3.45
C ARG A 476 -6.16 -24.84 -2.15
N VAL A 477 -6.05 -26.13 -1.88
CA VAL A 477 -6.38 -26.75 -0.58
C VAL A 477 -5.11 -26.79 0.26
N VAL A 478 -5.19 -26.34 1.51
CA VAL A 478 -4.05 -26.18 2.42
C VAL A 478 -4.37 -26.70 3.81
N ILE A 479 -3.32 -27.06 4.57
CA ILE A 479 -3.41 -27.50 5.98
C ILE A 479 -2.90 -26.43 6.97
N GLY A 480 -2.78 -25.18 6.51
CA GLY A 480 -2.40 -24.04 7.37
C GLY A 480 -0.94 -23.97 7.77
N ILE A 481 -0.04 -24.73 7.12
CA ILE A 481 1.40 -24.74 7.42
C ILE A 481 2.24 -24.25 6.24
N VAL A 482 3.44 -23.78 6.55
CA VAL A 482 4.53 -23.58 5.61
C VAL A 482 5.64 -24.60 5.91
N VAL A 483 6.06 -25.33 4.88
CA VAL A 483 7.16 -26.30 4.96
C VAL A 483 8.38 -25.82 4.19
N VAL A 484 9.56 -26.17 4.69
CA VAL A 484 10.86 -26.00 4.05
C VAL A 484 11.54 -27.36 3.92
N LEU A 485 12.67 -27.44 3.22
CA LEU A 485 13.49 -28.65 3.22
C LEU A 485 14.34 -28.71 4.51
N ASP A 486 14.43 -29.91 5.09
CA ASP A 486 15.22 -30.22 6.27
C ASP A 486 16.72 -30.23 5.91
N ALA A 487 17.38 -29.09 6.11
CA ALA A 487 18.80 -28.93 5.81
C ALA A 487 19.73 -29.49 6.90
N GLU A 488 19.27 -29.53 8.15
CA GLU A 488 20.11 -29.91 9.31
C GLU A 488 20.39 -31.41 9.34
N HIS A 489 19.51 -32.22 8.75
CA HIS A 489 19.69 -33.66 8.66
C HIS A 489 19.87 -34.10 7.22
N ALA A 490 20.92 -34.86 6.93
CA ALA A 490 21.21 -35.35 5.59
C ALA A 490 20.30 -36.52 5.15
N VAL A 491 18.97 -36.39 5.26
CA VAL A 491 18.00 -37.44 4.93
C VAL A 491 17.28 -37.15 3.62
N VAL A 492 17.36 -38.08 2.68
CA VAL A 492 16.78 -37.94 1.32
C VAL A 492 15.32 -38.38 1.30
N ALA A 493 14.41 -37.48 0.96
CA ALA A 493 13.01 -37.82 0.69
C ALA A 493 12.84 -38.59 -0.62
N LYS A 494 13.54 -38.14 -1.67
CA LYS A 494 13.46 -38.73 -3.02
C LYS A 494 14.65 -38.31 -3.86
N THR A 495 15.05 -39.15 -4.81
CA THR A 495 15.94 -38.75 -5.91
C THR A 495 15.14 -38.52 -7.19
N LEU A 496 15.52 -37.50 -7.96
CA LEU A 496 14.83 -37.14 -9.20
C LEU A 496 15.79 -36.90 -10.35
N SER A 497 15.27 -36.97 -11.58
CA SER A 497 16.03 -36.50 -12.75
C SER A 497 15.61 -35.08 -13.09
N SER A 498 16.58 -34.21 -13.34
CA SER A 498 16.38 -32.83 -13.77
C SER A 498 17.36 -32.48 -14.89
N GLU A 499 17.25 -31.26 -15.43
CA GLU A 499 18.12 -30.84 -16.53
C GLU A 499 19.59 -30.90 -16.13
N GLY A 500 20.34 -31.81 -16.75
CA GLY A 500 21.78 -32.00 -16.48
C GLY A 500 22.10 -32.89 -15.27
N VAL A 501 21.10 -33.46 -14.59
CA VAL A 501 21.30 -34.31 -13.40
C VAL A 501 20.43 -35.57 -13.50
N SER A 502 21.05 -36.74 -13.41
CA SER A 502 20.33 -38.02 -13.36
C SER A 502 19.96 -38.39 -11.92
N ALA A 503 18.83 -39.07 -11.75
CA ALA A 503 18.45 -39.62 -10.45
C ALA A 503 19.54 -40.57 -9.93
N LEU A 504 19.94 -40.38 -8.68
CA LEU A 504 20.84 -41.28 -7.98
C LEU A 504 20.08 -42.50 -7.45
N ASP A 505 20.76 -43.64 -7.38
CA ASP A 505 20.25 -44.87 -6.77
C ASP A 505 20.38 -44.81 -5.23
N ILE A 506 19.72 -43.81 -4.64
CA ILE A 506 19.65 -43.58 -3.20
C ILE A 506 18.18 -43.80 -2.81
N PRO A 507 17.88 -44.79 -1.94
CA PRO A 507 16.54 -45.04 -1.47
C PRO A 507 15.94 -43.84 -0.71
N ARG A 508 14.62 -43.71 -0.80
CA ARG A 508 13.86 -42.81 0.06
C ARG A 508 14.11 -43.12 1.54
N GLY A 509 14.22 -42.07 2.36
CA GLY A 509 14.50 -42.16 3.79
C GLY A 509 15.97 -42.43 4.14
N ALA A 510 16.84 -42.64 3.15
CA ALA A 510 18.25 -42.88 3.41
C ALA A 510 18.93 -41.63 3.99
N THR A 511 19.73 -41.83 5.04
CA THR A 511 20.62 -40.83 5.60
C THR A 511 21.96 -40.88 4.87
N ILE A 512 22.40 -39.78 4.29
CA ILE A 512 23.75 -39.64 3.75
C ILE A 512 24.72 -39.57 4.93
N THR A 513 25.73 -40.43 4.90
CA THR A 513 26.71 -40.56 5.98
C THR A 513 28.08 -40.05 5.59
N ALA A 514 28.44 -40.12 4.31
CA ALA A 514 29.69 -39.56 3.81
C ALA A 514 29.60 -39.12 2.34
N VAL A 515 30.44 -38.17 1.97
CA VAL A 515 30.69 -37.75 0.58
C VAL A 515 32.19 -37.86 0.32
N ASP A 516 32.56 -38.73 -0.61
CA ASP A 516 33.96 -39.04 -0.95
C ASP A 516 34.83 -39.43 0.26
N GLY A 517 34.25 -40.17 1.21
CA GLY A 517 34.92 -40.60 2.44
C GLY A 517 34.89 -39.59 3.59
N GLU A 518 34.48 -38.35 3.34
CA GLU A 518 34.30 -37.33 4.38
C GLU A 518 32.93 -37.47 5.05
N SER A 519 32.91 -37.56 6.38
CA SER A 519 31.67 -37.74 7.14
C SER A 519 30.78 -36.50 7.04
N VAL A 520 29.48 -36.72 6.84
CA VAL A 520 28.47 -35.65 6.79
C VAL A 520 27.30 -35.96 7.72
N SER A 521 26.70 -34.91 8.28
CA SER A 521 25.50 -35.02 9.13
C SER A 521 24.33 -34.17 8.64
N SER A 522 24.63 -33.10 7.90
CA SER A 522 23.65 -32.15 7.37
C SER A 522 23.75 -32.02 5.86
N PHE A 523 22.71 -31.48 5.22
CA PHE A 523 22.80 -31.11 3.80
C PHE A 523 23.75 -29.93 3.56
N TYR A 524 24.06 -29.11 4.58
CA TYR A 524 25.13 -28.12 4.48
C TYR A 524 26.50 -28.79 4.30
N ASP A 525 26.79 -29.86 5.05
CA ASP A 525 28.02 -30.64 4.90
C ASP A 525 28.07 -31.30 3.51
N VAL A 526 26.95 -31.91 3.08
CA VAL A 526 26.82 -32.50 1.75
C VAL A 526 27.13 -31.46 0.66
N ILE A 527 26.50 -30.29 0.70
CA ILE A 527 26.74 -29.22 -0.27
C ILE A 527 28.20 -28.77 -0.23
N ARG A 528 28.78 -28.60 0.96
CA ARG A 528 30.18 -28.19 1.13
C ARG A 528 31.13 -29.18 0.45
N GLU A 529 30.98 -30.47 0.70
CA GLU A 529 31.86 -31.49 0.12
C GLU A 529 31.62 -31.69 -1.38
N LEU A 530 30.38 -31.60 -1.86
CA LEU A 530 30.09 -31.61 -3.30
C LEU A 530 30.70 -30.38 -4.01
N ARG A 531 30.66 -29.19 -3.41
CA ARG A 531 31.28 -27.99 -3.99
C ARG A 531 32.80 -28.08 -4.01
N ARG A 532 33.42 -28.64 -2.96
CA ARG A 532 34.88 -28.85 -2.90
C ARG A 532 35.38 -29.78 -4.00
N ASN A 533 34.57 -30.77 -4.37
CA ASN A 533 34.89 -31.74 -5.40
C ASN A 533 34.27 -31.41 -6.77
N ALA A 534 33.93 -30.14 -7.01
CA ALA A 534 33.38 -29.68 -8.29
C ALA A 534 34.26 -30.11 -9.47
N GLY A 535 33.62 -30.59 -10.54
CA GLY A 535 34.28 -31.12 -11.73
C GLY A 535 34.78 -32.56 -11.61
N GLN A 536 34.64 -33.20 -10.44
CA GLN A 536 35.07 -34.57 -10.20
C GLN A 536 33.88 -35.54 -10.12
N ARG A 537 34.18 -36.84 -10.17
CA ARG A 537 33.23 -37.90 -9.87
C ARG A 537 33.44 -38.33 -8.42
N VAL A 538 32.41 -38.25 -7.60
CA VAL A 538 32.47 -38.60 -6.17
C VAL A 538 31.48 -39.70 -5.81
N THR A 539 31.71 -40.34 -4.68
CA THR A 539 30.78 -41.31 -4.07
C THR A 539 29.99 -40.68 -2.94
N ILE A 540 28.70 -40.99 -2.88
CA ILE A 540 27.79 -40.59 -1.80
C ILE A 540 27.40 -41.86 -1.07
N ASP A 541 27.90 -42.01 0.16
CA ASP A 541 27.60 -43.15 1.00
C ASP A 541 26.37 -42.85 1.84
N TYR A 542 25.45 -43.80 1.90
CA TYR A 542 24.19 -43.65 2.60
C TYR A 542 23.86 -44.88 3.43
N ARG A 543 22.98 -44.67 4.41
CA ARG A 543 22.43 -45.70 5.26
C ARG A 543 20.90 -45.58 5.33
N LEU A 544 20.21 -46.69 5.11
CA LEU A 544 18.77 -46.83 5.37
C LEU A 544 18.60 -47.67 6.65
N ASP A 545 17.97 -47.06 7.66
CA ASP A 545 17.83 -47.59 9.02
C ASP A 545 19.17 -47.99 9.66
N SER A 546 19.19 -49.10 10.40
CA SER A 546 20.38 -49.68 11.03
C SER A 546 21.00 -50.83 10.21
N ARG A 547 20.49 -51.11 9.00
CA ARG A 547 20.73 -52.40 8.33
C ARG A 547 21.28 -52.32 6.91
N VAL A 548 21.01 -51.26 6.15
CA VAL A 548 21.39 -51.20 4.73
C VAL A 548 22.33 -50.02 4.53
N ALA A 549 23.57 -50.30 4.12
CA ALA A 549 24.54 -49.31 3.66
C ALA A 549 24.71 -49.46 2.15
N GLY A 550 24.82 -48.35 1.44
CA GLY A 550 25.05 -48.32 0.00
C GLY A 550 25.88 -47.09 -0.40
N SER A 551 26.23 -47.03 -1.68
CA SER A 551 27.00 -45.92 -2.24
C SER A 551 26.52 -45.61 -3.66
N ALA A 552 26.33 -44.33 -3.96
CA ALA A 552 25.93 -43.85 -5.28
C ALA A 552 27.02 -42.94 -5.85
N ALA A 553 27.42 -43.15 -7.10
CA ALA A 553 28.39 -42.30 -7.76
C ALA A 553 27.69 -41.13 -8.47
N VAL A 554 28.14 -39.91 -8.23
CA VAL A 554 27.64 -38.70 -8.87
C VAL A 554 28.76 -37.99 -9.65
N ASN A 555 28.41 -37.44 -10.82
CA ASN A 555 29.33 -36.64 -11.62
C ASN A 555 29.03 -35.15 -11.39
N LEU A 556 30.01 -34.41 -10.88
CA LEU A 556 29.89 -33.02 -10.48
C LEU A 556 30.31 -32.05 -11.58
N SER A 557 29.99 -32.37 -12.84
CA SER A 557 30.42 -31.59 -14.00
C SER A 557 29.76 -30.22 -14.12
N ASP A 558 28.57 -30.00 -13.55
CA ASP A 558 27.83 -28.73 -13.60
C ASP A 558 27.13 -28.46 -12.25
N VAL A 559 27.84 -27.73 -11.37
CA VAL A 559 27.38 -27.44 -10.01
C VAL A 559 26.13 -26.55 -9.99
N GLU A 560 26.02 -25.60 -10.91
CA GLU A 560 24.87 -24.69 -11.01
C GLU A 560 23.58 -25.43 -11.40
N LYS A 561 23.68 -26.48 -12.21
CA LYS A 561 22.54 -27.37 -12.49
C LYS A 561 22.26 -28.35 -11.35
N GLY A 562 23.31 -28.80 -10.67
CA GLY A 562 23.21 -29.70 -9.52
C GLY A 562 22.50 -29.10 -8.31
N LEU A 563 22.74 -27.83 -8.02
CA LEU A 563 22.23 -27.14 -6.83
C LEU A 563 21.06 -26.22 -7.18
N LYS A 564 19.83 -26.68 -6.94
CA LYS A 564 18.60 -25.88 -7.08
C LYS A 564 18.17 -25.29 -5.74
N VAL A 565 19.11 -24.68 -5.01
CA VAL A 565 18.91 -24.18 -3.64
C VAL A 565 19.68 -22.88 -3.48
N SER A 566 19.21 -21.97 -2.62
CA SER A 566 19.96 -20.77 -2.25
C SER A 566 19.89 -20.56 -0.75
N SER A 567 20.65 -19.62 -0.20
CA SER A 567 20.57 -19.25 1.22
C SER A 567 19.73 -17.98 1.41
N ARG A 568 19.08 -17.87 2.57
CA ARG A 568 18.42 -16.65 3.05
C ARG A 568 18.70 -16.44 4.53
N LEU A 569 18.49 -15.23 5.01
CA LEU A 569 18.58 -14.95 6.44
C LEU A 569 17.50 -15.75 7.17
N ALA A 570 17.88 -16.47 8.22
CA ALA A 570 16.94 -17.17 9.10
C ALA A 570 16.25 -16.18 10.06
N ASP A 571 17.01 -15.19 10.53
CA ASP A 571 16.52 -14.12 11.39
C ASP A 571 15.94 -12.95 10.59
N VAL A 572 14.96 -12.26 11.17
CA VAL A 572 14.38 -11.04 10.59
C VAL A 572 15.38 -9.90 10.75
N VAL A 573 16.16 -9.65 9.70
CA VAL A 573 17.02 -8.46 9.56
C VAL A 573 16.46 -7.58 8.46
N VAL A 574 15.92 -6.42 8.86
CA VAL A 574 15.34 -5.43 7.95
C VAL A 574 16.35 -4.31 7.77
N PHE A 575 16.70 -4.02 6.52
CA PHE A 575 17.59 -2.93 6.17
C PHE A 575 16.81 -1.64 5.92
N GLU A 576 17.43 -0.49 6.21
CA GLU A 576 16.83 0.80 5.92
C GLU A 576 16.66 0.97 4.40
N PRO A 577 15.51 1.49 3.93
CA PRO A 577 15.28 1.72 2.51
C PRO A 577 16.22 2.79 1.98
N MET A 578 16.77 2.57 0.78
CA MET A 578 17.60 3.57 0.13
C MET A 578 16.73 4.75 -0.31
N SER A 579 17.19 5.96 -0.03
CA SER A 579 16.53 7.18 -0.48
C SER A 579 17.51 8.13 -1.17
N ARG A 580 17.02 8.83 -2.19
CA ARG A 580 17.73 9.91 -2.87
C ARG A 580 16.96 11.19 -2.61
N PHE A 581 17.67 12.26 -2.27
CA PHE A 581 17.07 13.57 -2.01
C PHE A 581 16.87 14.32 -3.33
N TYR A 582 15.64 14.72 -3.62
CA TYR A 582 15.28 15.47 -4.83
C TYR A 582 14.99 16.91 -4.46
N LYS A 583 15.92 17.81 -4.78
CA LYS A 583 15.85 19.23 -4.47
C LYS A 583 16.29 20.05 -5.67
N ALA A 584 15.65 21.19 -5.88
CA ALA A 584 16.03 22.16 -6.90
C ALA A 584 17.07 23.13 -6.34
N ASP A 585 17.99 23.56 -7.20
CA ASP A 585 19.03 24.54 -6.88
C ASP A 585 18.45 25.96 -6.75
N ASN A 586 17.33 26.23 -7.42
CA ASN A 586 16.63 27.52 -7.41
C ASN A 586 15.14 27.40 -7.72
N ILE A 587 14.40 28.48 -7.51
CA ILE A 587 12.94 28.51 -7.69
C ILE A 587 12.50 28.26 -9.13
N GLY A 588 13.27 28.69 -10.13
CA GLY A 588 12.94 28.48 -11.54
C GLY A 588 12.99 27.00 -11.91
N GLN A 589 14.06 26.31 -11.49
CA GLN A 589 14.17 24.86 -11.63
C GLN A 589 13.07 24.13 -10.84
N ALA A 590 12.76 24.58 -9.61
CA ALA A 590 11.70 24.01 -8.80
C ALA A 590 10.33 24.08 -9.51
N VAL A 591 10.00 25.21 -10.14
CA VAL A 591 8.75 25.37 -10.91
C VAL A 591 8.72 24.45 -12.13
N VAL A 592 9.84 24.27 -12.83
CA VAL A 592 9.91 23.33 -13.98
C VAL A 592 9.71 21.89 -13.52
N MET A 593 10.41 21.46 -12.46
CA MET A 593 10.25 20.12 -11.89
C MET A 593 8.82 19.90 -11.38
N ALA A 594 8.26 20.88 -10.67
CA ALA A 594 6.90 20.86 -10.16
C ALA A 594 5.88 20.74 -11.29
N SER A 595 6.03 21.53 -12.35
CA SER A 595 5.12 21.49 -13.51
C SER A 595 5.14 20.13 -14.19
N LYS A 596 6.34 19.57 -14.45
CA LYS A 596 6.49 18.22 -15.03
C LYS A 596 5.86 17.15 -14.14
N LYS A 597 6.07 17.23 -12.82
CA LYS A 597 5.49 16.28 -11.87
C LYS A 597 3.97 16.38 -11.76
N SER A 598 3.43 17.60 -11.72
CA SER A 598 1.98 17.84 -11.70
C SER A 598 1.31 17.35 -12.98
N VAL A 599 1.90 17.58 -14.16
CA VAL A 599 1.40 17.01 -15.43
C VAL A 599 1.42 15.48 -15.38
N TRP A 600 2.50 14.88 -14.87
CA TRP A 600 2.57 13.44 -14.70
C TRP A 600 1.48 12.92 -13.76
N PHE A 601 1.20 13.60 -12.64
CA PHE A 601 0.07 13.25 -11.76
C PHE A 601 -1.25 13.27 -12.54
N LEU A 602 -1.55 14.36 -13.26
CA LEU A 602 -2.79 14.48 -14.05
C LEU A 602 -2.94 13.33 -15.06
N VAL A 603 -1.91 13.10 -15.89
CA VAL A 603 -1.90 12.01 -16.88
C VAL A 603 -2.13 10.68 -16.18
N GLN A 604 -1.46 10.45 -15.05
CA GLN A 604 -1.56 9.20 -14.33
C GLN A 604 -2.95 8.98 -13.73
N THR A 605 -3.59 10.02 -13.21
CA THR A 605 -4.97 9.93 -12.71
C THR A 605 -5.90 9.52 -13.84
N TYR A 606 -5.77 10.11 -15.03
CA TYR A 606 -6.59 9.73 -16.19
C TYR A 606 -6.38 8.28 -16.61
N VAL A 607 -5.13 7.81 -16.68
CA VAL A 607 -4.81 6.40 -17.01
C VAL A 607 -5.41 5.47 -15.96
N THR A 608 -5.25 5.80 -14.68
CA THR A 608 -5.80 5.03 -13.56
C THR A 608 -7.32 4.95 -13.64
N VAL A 609 -7.99 6.08 -13.86
CA VAL A 609 -9.45 6.14 -14.00
C VAL A 609 -9.91 5.31 -15.20
N LYS A 610 -9.25 5.44 -16.36
CA LYS A 610 -9.54 4.63 -17.56
C LYS A 610 -9.45 3.14 -17.24
N GLN A 611 -8.40 2.72 -16.53
CA GLN A 611 -8.18 1.31 -16.21
C GLN A 611 -9.12 0.73 -15.17
N LEU A 612 -9.62 1.58 -14.27
CA LEU A 612 -10.69 1.23 -13.35
C LEU A 612 -11.97 0.88 -14.13
N PHE A 613 -12.31 1.68 -15.15
CA PHE A 613 -13.46 1.42 -16.02
C PHE A 613 -13.27 0.20 -16.93
N THR A 614 -12.04 -0.08 -17.39
CA THR A 614 -11.74 -1.29 -18.18
C THR A 614 -11.54 -2.54 -17.33
N ARG A 615 -11.65 -2.46 -15.99
CA ARG A 615 -11.41 -3.54 -15.02
C ARG A 615 -10.00 -4.14 -15.08
N ASN A 616 -9.02 -3.37 -15.56
CA ASN A 616 -7.60 -3.76 -15.57
C ASN A 616 -6.91 -3.47 -14.22
N VAL A 617 -7.55 -2.64 -13.37
CA VAL A 617 -7.16 -2.33 -11.99
C VAL A 617 -8.38 -2.61 -11.10
N SER A 618 -8.20 -3.38 -10.03
CA SER A 618 -9.30 -3.66 -9.08
C SER A 618 -9.71 -2.41 -8.31
N MET A 619 -11.00 -2.23 -8.05
CA MET A 619 -11.46 -1.19 -7.13
C MET A 619 -11.01 -1.45 -5.69
N ASP A 620 -10.70 -2.70 -5.33
CA ASP A 620 -10.23 -3.06 -3.99
C ASP A 620 -8.86 -2.45 -3.66
N SER A 621 -8.05 -2.10 -4.68
CA SER A 621 -6.77 -1.42 -4.47
C SER A 621 -6.90 0.10 -4.24
N MET A 622 -8.09 0.68 -4.40
CA MET A 622 -8.30 2.12 -4.18
C MET A 622 -8.47 2.44 -2.69
N SER A 623 -7.82 3.50 -2.21
CA SER A 623 -8.03 3.99 -0.84
C SER A 623 -9.30 4.83 -0.76
N GLY A 624 -10.16 4.52 0.22
CA GLY A 624 -11.27 5.38 0.61
C GLY A 624 -10.85 6.49 1.59
N PRO A 625 -11.83 7.15 2.23
CA PRO A 625 -11.58 8.25 3.15
C PRO A 625 -10.70 7.87 4.35
N VAL A 626 -10.87 6.65 4.87
CA VAL A 626 -10.10 6.17 6.03
C VAL A 626 -8.66 5.91 5.62
N GLY A 627 -8.44 5.27 4.47
CA GLY A 627 -7.12 5.06 3.90
C GLY A 627 -6.41 6.38 3.63
N ILE A 628 -7.09 7.37 3.04
CA ILE A 628 -6.53 8.71 2.81
C ILE A 628 -6.17 9.39 4.14
N ALA A 629 -6.99 9.28 5.18
CA ALA A 629 -6.68 9.84 6.49
C ALA A 629 -5.41 9.20 7.10
N THR A 630 -5.29 7.87 7.02
CA THR A 630 -4.11 7.13 7.48
C THR A 630 -2.85 7.56 6.72
N LEU A 631 -2.91 7.59 5.38
CA LEU A 631 -1.78 8.02 4.53
C LEU A 631 -1.37 9.47 4.83
N SER A 632 -2.34 10.33 5.13
CA SER A 632 -2.07 11.74 5.44
C SER A 632 -1.42 11.91 6.80
N TYR A 633 -1.86 11.15 7.80
CA TYR A 633 -1.21 11.11 9.11
C TYR A 633 0.24 10.63 8.98
N GLN A 634 0.47 9.51 8.30
CA GLN A 634 1.81 8.97 8.06
C GLN A 634 2.71 9.95 7.28
N ALA A 635 2.15 10.66 6.31
CA ALA A 635 2.90 11.66 5.55
C ALA A 635 3.35 12.83 6.44
N VAL A 636 2.50 13.31 7.36
CA VAL A 636 2.86 14.35 8.34
C VAL A 636 3.93 13.85 9.32
N GLU A 637 3.78 12.61 9.79
CA GLU A 637 4.74 11.97 10.70
C GLU A 637 6.11 11.80 10.04
N GLN A 638 6.16 11.49 8.73
CA GLN A 638 7.41 11.35 8.00
C GLN A 638 8.11 12.69 7.76
N SER A 639 7.44 13.64 7.11
CA SER A 639 7.97 15.00 6.93
C SER A 639 6.92 15.95 6.34
N ILE A 640 7.07 17.26 6.60
CA ILE A 640 6.22 18.27 5.95
C ILE A 640 6.34 18.21 4.42
N ALA A 641 7.51 17.88 3.86
CA ALA A 641 7.69 17.75 2.41
C ALA A 641 6.89 16.57 1.84
N THR A 642 6.86 15.43 2.54
CA THR A 642 6.02 14.28 2.17
C THR A 642 4.54 14.66 2.20
N PHE A 643 4.10 15.37 3.25
CA PHE A 643 2.72 15.81 3.35
C PHE A 643 2.32 16.80 2.24
N LEU A 644 3.17 17.79 1.94
CA LEU A 644 2.93 18.71 0.82
C LEU A 644 2.93 18.00 -0.54
N TYR A 645 3.79 16.98 -0.71
CA TYR A 645 3.79 16.11 -1.91
C TYR A 645 2.46 15.37 -2.04
N LEU A 646 1.94 14.80 -0.94
CA LEU A 646 0.63 14.13 -0.91
C LEU A 646 -0.50 15.12 -1.24
N LEU A 647 -0.50 16.32 -0.67
CA LEU A 647 -1.50 17.35 -0.98
C LEU A 647 -1.43 17.79 -2.45
N ALA A 648 -0.24 17.90 -3.02
CA ALA A 648 -0.08 18.23 -4.44
C ALA A 648 -0.62 17.12 -5.35
N PHE A 649 -0.34 15.86 -5.00
CA PHE A 649 -0.90 14.69 -5.69
C PHE A 649 -2.43 14.67 -5.61
N ILE A 650 -3.00 14.88 -4.42
CA ILE A 650 -4.46 14.93 -4.22
C ILE A 650 -5.08 16.10 -4.96
N SER A 651 -4.44 17.27 -4.96
CA SER A 651 -4.93 18.45 -5.69
C SER A 651 -4.94 18.19 -7.20
N ALA A 652 -3.89 17.60 -7.77
CA ALA A 652 -3.88 17.18 -9.17
C ALA A 652 -4.96 16.13 -9.47
N ASN A 653 -5.13 15.12 -8.61
CA ASN A 653 -6.20 14.13 -8.77
C ASN A 653 -7.59 14.78 -8.72
N LEU A 654 -7.82 15.72 -7.81
CA LEU A 654 -9.10 16.42 -7.68
C LEU A 654 -9.40 17.26 -8.92
N ALA A 655 -8.38 17.83 -9.58
CA ALA A 655 -8.57 18.48 -10.88
C ALA A 655 -9.13 17.51 -11.92
N VAL A 656 -8.57 16.29 -12.00
CA VAL A 656 -9.05 15.27 -12.95
C VAL A 656 -10.45 14.79 -12.60
N ILE A 657 -10.67 14.38 -11.34
CA ILE A 657 -11.96 13.86 -10.87
C ILE A 657 -13.07 14.91 -11.01
N ASN A 658 -12.82 16.17 -10.64
CA ASN A 658 -13.80 17.23 -10.78
C ASN A 658 -14.10 17.55 -12.23
N PHE A 659 -13.20 17.28 -13.17
CA PHE A 659 -13.44 17.49 -14.60
C PHE A 659 -14.04 16.27 -15.32
N LEU A 660 -14.19 15.13 -14.65
CA LEU A 660 -14.92 14.00 -15.21
C LEU A 660 -16.39 14.36 -15.47
N PRO A 661 -17.03 13.76 -16.48
CA PRO A 661 -18.44 14.00 -16.81
C PRO A 661 -19.39 13.29 -15.82
N ILE A 662 -19.13 13.46 -14.52
CA ILE A 662 -19.91 12.90 -13.42
C ILE A 662 -20.86 14.00 -12.93
N PRO A 663 -22.15 13.71 -12.69
CA PRO A 663 -23.07 14.72 -12.16
C PRO A 663 -22.60 15.24 -10.78
N ILE A 664 -22.98 16.48 -10.44
CA ILE A 664 -22.62 17.23 -9.19
C ILE A 664 -21.22 17.82 -9.16
N VAL A 665 -20.23 17.15 -9.75
CA VAL A 665 -18.90 17.76 -9.90
C VAL A 665 -18.87 18.72 -11.10
N ASP A 666 -17.88 19.61 -11.13
CA ASP A 666 -17.73 20.66 -12.14
C ASP A 666 -17.87 20.17 -13.59
N GLY A 667 -17.27 19.03 -13.91
CA GLY A 667 -17.26 18.43 -15.24
C GLY A 667 -18.65 18.00 -15.71
N GLY A 668 -19.53 17.55 -14.80
CA GLY A 668 -20.93 17.30 -15.11
C GLY A 668 -21.67 18.56 -15.52
N VAL A 669 -21.51 19.64 -14.75
CA VAL A 669 -22.08 20.96 -15.08
C VAL A 669 -21.50 21.48 -16.39
N PHE A 670 -20.19 21.30 -16.60
CA PHE A 670 -19.51 21.68 -17.83
C PHE A 670 -20.07 20.96 -19.06
N VAL A 671 -20.37 19.66 -18.96
CA VAL A 671 -21.03 18.89 -20.03
C VAL A 671 -22.44 19.42 -20.30
N LEU A 672 -23.22 19.76 -19.26
CA LEU A 672 -24.55 20.35 -19.45
C LEU A 672 -24.47 21.70 -20.18
N LEU A 673 -23.45 22.51 -19.91
CA LEU A 673 -23.20 23.76 -20.62
C LEU A 673 -22.78 23.55 -22.07
N ILE A 674 -21.99 22.50 -22.37
CA ILE A 674 -21.69 22.11 -23.76
C ILE A 674 -22.98 21.73 -24.49
N ILE A 675 -23.84 20.93 -23.87
CA ILE A 675 -25.13 20.52 -24.45
C ILE A 675 -26.00 21.76 -24.69
N GLU A 676 -26.08 22.68 -23.73
CA GLU A 676 -26.79 23.95 -23.89
C GLU A 676 -26.23 24.77 -25.06
N LYS A 677 -24.90 24.86 -25.21
CA LYS A 677 -24.26 25.59 -26.30
C LYS A 677 -24.63 25.01 -27.67
N ILE A 678 -24.70 23.68 -27.77
CA ILE A 678 -25.06 22.98 -29.01
C ILE A 678 -26.56 23.09 -29.30
N LYS A 679 -27.41 22.91 -28.28
CA LYS A 679 -28.88 22.95 -28.38
C LYS A 679 -29.43 24.38 -28.53
N GLY A 680 -28.65 25.38 -28.16
CA GLY A 680 -29.07 26.80 -28.11
C GLY A 680 -30.03 27.13 -26.97
N SER A 681 -30.33 26.19 -26.08
CA SER A 681 -31.23 26.39 -24.93
C SER A 681 -30.84 25.51 -23.74
N PRO A 682 -31.09 25.94 -22.49
CA PRO A 682 -30.73 25.16 -21.29
C PRO A 682 -31.34 23.76 -21.28
N VAL A 683 -30.65 22.80 -20.68
CA VAL A 683 -31.21 21.46 -20.39
C VAL A 683 -32.40 21.62 -19.44
N SER A 684 -33.47 20.85 -19.63
CA SER A 684 -34.66 21.02 -18.80
C SER A 684 -34.37 20.70 -17.34
N ILE A 685 -34.98 21.47 -16.43
CA ILE A 685 -34.87 21.34 -14.97
C ILE A 685 -35.01 19.89 -14.52
N LYS A 686 -36.06 19.19 -14.99
CA LYS A 686 -36.30 17.77 -14.66
C LYS A 686 -35.13 16.85 -15.02
N ILE A 687 -34.48 17.10 -16.17
CA ILE A 687 -33.33 16.30 -16.58
C ILE A 687 -32.12 16.61 -15.69
N GLN A 688 -31.89 17.88 -15.36
CA GLN A 688 -30.81 18.28 -14.46
C GLN A 688 -30.99 17.67 -13.06
N GLU A 689 -32.20 17.69 -12.51
CA GLU A 689 -32.53 17.04 -11.23
C GLU A 689 -32.26 15.53 -11.26
N VAL A 690 -32.74 14.83 -12.29
CA VAL A 690 -32.50 13.38 -12.43
C VAL A 690 -31.01 13.08 -12.51
N ILE A 691 -30.28 13.86 -13.31
CA ILE A 691 -28.82 13.75 -13.46
C ILE A 691 -28.14 13.96 -12.10
N ALA A 692 -28.51 15.00 -11.36
CA ALA A 692 -27.97 15.28 -10.02
C ALA A 692 -28.28 14.15 -9.03
N TYR A 693 -29.53 13.67 -8.94
CA TYR A 693 -29.89 12.57 -8.03
C TYR A 693 -29.12 11.29 -8.35
N VAL A 694 -29.00 10.93 -9.63
CA VAL A 694 -28.21 9.76 -10.05
C VAL A 694 -26.75 9.92 -9.64
N GLY A 695 -26.19 11.12 -9.80
CA GLY A 695 -24.83 11.43 -9.34
C GLY A 695 -24.65 11.26 -7.83
N ILE A 696 -25.62 11.72 -7.02
CA ILE A 696 -25.50 11.70 -5.54
C ILE A 696 -25.51 10.24 -5.11
N ILE A 697 -26.46 9.46 -5.63
CA ILE A 697 -26.56 8.03 -5.34
C ILE A 697 -25.27 7.32 -5.75
N PHE A 698 -24.74 7.62 -6.95
CA PHE A 698 -23.48 7.04 -7.42
C PHE A 698 -22.30 7.39 -6.49
N LEU A 699 -22.10 8.67 -6.17
CA LEU A 699 -20.99 9.14 -5.35
C LEU A 699 -21.07 8.58 -3.92
N VAL A 700 -22.25 8.58 -3.32
CA VAL A 700 -22.48 7.96 -2.00
C VAL A 700 -22.21 6.45 -2.04
N SER A 701 -22.63 5.76 -3.10
CA SER A 701 -22.38 4.31 -3.24
C SER A 701 -20.88 4.01 -3.31
N VAL A 702 -20.14 4.76 -4.14
CA VAL A 702 -18.68 4.63 -4.23
C VAL A 702 -18.01 4.95 -2.89
N PHE A 703 -18.43 6.04 -2.23
CA PHE A 703 -17.89 6.43 -0.92
C PHE A 703 -18.08 5.33 0.12
N LEU A 704 -19.30 4.76 0.22
CA LEU A 704 -19.59 3.69 1.17
C LEU A 704 -18.81 2.41 0.85
N TYR A 705 -18.73 2.03 -0.42
CA TYR A 705 -17.97 0.86 -0.86
C TYR A 705 -16.47 0.99 -0.55
N LEU A 706 -15.85 2.13 -0.86
CA LEU A 706 -14.43 2.36 -0.55
C LEU A 706 -14.17 2.42 0.95
N THR A 707 -15.08 3.05 1.72
CA THR A 707 -14.98 3.09 3.19
C THR A 707 -15.09 1.69 3.79
N TYR A 708 -16.01 0.87 3.27
CA TYR A 708 -16.15 -0.53 3.68
C TYR A 708 -14.87 -1.32 3.39
N ASN A 709 -14.29 -1.19 2.19
CA ASN A 709 -13.03 -1.84 1.83
C ASN A 709 -11.85 -1.39 2.70
N ASP A 710 -11.78 -0.11 3.08
CA ASP A 710 -10.77 0.37 4.02
C ASP A 710 -10.93 -0.23 5.41
N ILE A 711 -12.16 -0.28 5.94
CA ILE A 711 -12.44 -0.87 7.25
C ILE A 711 -12.12 -2.36 7.24
N LEU A 712 -12.47 -3.08 6.16
CA LEU A 712 -12.14 -4.48 6.02
C LEU A 712 -10.63 -4.71 6.06
N ARG A 713 -9.84 -3.92 5.33
CA ARG A 713 -8.37 -3.99 5.40
C ARG A 713 -7.88 -3.78 6.82
N ILE A 714 -8.36 -2.75 7.52
CA ILE A 714 -7.92 -2.47 8.90
C ILE A 714 -8.29 -3.61 9.87
N VAL A 715 -9.46 -4.22 9.72
CA VAL A 715 -9.95 -5.27 10.64
C VAL A 715 -9.34 -6.64 10.32
N LEU A 716 -9.09 -6.93 9.04
CA LEU A 716 -8.62 -8.25 8.59
C LEU A 716 -7.10 -8.33 8.39
N GLY A 717 -6.38 -7.20 8.39
CA GLY A 717 -4.94 -7.12 8.14
C GLY A 717 -4.63 -6.94 6.66
#